data_AF-A0A653QDF7-F1
#
_entry.id   AF-A0A653QDF7-F1
#
_cell.length_a   1.000
_cell.length_b   1.000
_cell.length_c   1.000
_cell.angle_alpha   90.00
_cell.angle_beta   90.00
_cell.angle_gamma   90.00
#
_symmetry.space_group_name_H-M   'P 1'
#
loop_
_entity.id
_entity.type
_entity.pdbx_description
1 polymer ?
#
loop_
_entity_poly.entity_id
_entity_poly.type
_entity_poly.pdbx_seq_one_letter_code
_entity_poly.pdbx_strand_id
1 'polypeptide(L)'
;MTDTTPTAEQEAPLTSMKVADLQALAAGLQIRGARSLRKGALIEAIEAARSSAEPAAVAAEAPAEAVEEQAAPVEPSAPEAVAPTFAVDETPAVTADDHTEAPASEATEATETEHSSSPSVPELSLDDLVLPPARGEASEQDDARDEDQGRAGQRKRGRGRGRRGRGADNEQSTDNAEPAAKQEEAPAEQSGDAQDDEQQGGRRQRGRSRGRGGEQAQGRPETPQAQDAPSDDETDEQRRSRGGRYRDRKRGRGGAEDTEPEIAADDVLLPIAGILDVLDNYAFVRTSGYLPGPNDVYVSLAQVKKYQLRKGDAVVGAIRQPREGENQHGRQKFNAIVRFDAINGQSPEEPRQRPDFDSLTALYPQERLRLETSEDRVATRLMDLFAPIGKGTRGLIVAPPKSGKSIVLEQVAAAVAKNSPDVHLMVVLIDERPEEVTHMQRTIQGEVVAATFDLPADDQTTVAELAIERAKRLVELGHDVVVLLDGVTQLCRAYNLAAPASGRILPGGVDASALTPVRRFFGSAKNVENGGSLTILATAMIGTGSKTEDTILESFAGTGNMELRLSRDIADKRVFPAIDISHSQTLREEQLLTPQEVEATWSIRRGLTGGNALLSLEAVLARVASTTTNAEFLASVAKQPIRAAKA
;
A
#
# COMPACT_ATOMS: atom_id res chain seq x y z
N MET A 1 36.89 49.50 41.74
CA MET A 1 37.93 48.78 40.99
C MET A 1 38.02 47.41 41.61
N THR A 2 37.50 46.33 41.04
CA THR A 2 37.42 45.90 39.64
C THR A 2 36.10 45.12 39.45
N ASP A 3 35.22 45.57 38.55
CA ASP A 3 34.93 44.93 37.25
C ASP A 3 34.53 43.45 37.33
N THR A 4 33.21 43.23 37.35
CA THR A 4 32.60 41.96 36.94
C THR A 4 31.48 42.30 35.95
N THR A 5 31.72 42.02 34.68
CA THR A 5 30.79 42.13 33.56
C THR A 5 29.53 41.29 33.84
N PRO A 6 28.30 41.81 33.70
CA PRO A 6 27.10 40.99 33.81
C PRO A 6 26.85 40.26 32.49
N THR A 7 26.94 38.94 32.55
CA THR A 7 26.51 38.00 31.50
C THR A 7 25.01 38.19 31.23
N ALA A 8 24.63 38.25 29.96
CA ALA A 8 23.27 38.47 29.48
C ALA A 8 22.23 37.58 30.18
N GLU A 9 21.26 38.22 30.83
CA GLU A 9 20.13 37.57 31.49
C GLU A 9 19.31 36.77 30.46
N GLN A 10 19.11 35.48 30.73
CA GLN A 10 18.15 34.64 30.01
C GLN A 10 16.74 35.15 30.31
N GLU A 11 16.19 35.93 29.37
CA GLU A 11 14.83 36.44 29.46
C GLU A 11 13.80 35.33 29.24
N ALA A 12 12.89 35.16 30.19
CA ALA A 12 11.76 34.24 30.06
C ALA A 12 10.90 34.58 28.83
N PRO A 13 10.31 33.59 28.13
CA PRO A 13 9.54 33.83 26.91
C PRO A 13 8.35 34.76 27.18
N LEU A 14 8.21 35.83 26.39
CA LEU A 14 7.20 36.89 26.54
C LEU A 14 5.76 36.35 26.56
N THR A 15 5.53 35.18 25.95
CA THR A 15 4.24 34.46 25.94
C THR A 15 3.81 34.01 27.34
N SER A 16 4.77 33.71 28.23
CA SER A 16 4.52 33.23 29.61
C SER A 16 4.28 34.34 30.63
N MET A 17 4.58 35.60 30.30
CA MET A 17 4.48 36.73 31.23
C MET A 17 3.04 37.21 31.44
N LYS A 18 2.78 37.82 32.62
CA LYS A 18 1.49 38.47 32.90
C LYS A 18 1.41 39.80 32.16
N VAL A 19 0.18 40.24 31.85
CA VAL A 19 -0.07 41.48 31.09
C VAL A 19 0.54 42.71 31.77
N ALA A 20 0.56 42.74 33.11
CA ALA A 20 1.18 43.83 33.88
C ALA A 20 2.70 43.91 33.66
N ASP A 21 3.38 42.75 33.58
CA ASP A 21 4.83 42.68 33.37
C ASP A 21 5.19 43.08 31.93
N LEU A 22 4.38 42.65 30.95
CA LEU A 22 4.51 43.08 29.56
C LEU A 22 4.27 44.58 29.39
N GLN A 23 3.30 45.16 30.11
CA GLN A 23 3.08 46.61 30.10
C GLN A 23 4.22 47.40 30.74
N ALA A 24 4.87 46.84 31.77
CA ALA A 24 6.06 47.43 32.39
C ALA A 24 7.26 47.38 31.43
N LEU A 25 7.47 46.26 30.73
CA LEU A 25 8.51 46.13 29.70
C LEU A 25 8.27 47.07 28.51
N ALA A 26 7.04 47.15 28.03
CA ALA A 26 6.67 48.08 26.96
C ALA A 26 6.82 49.56 27.36
N ALA A 27 6.60 49.88 28.64
CA ALA A 27 6.87 51.22 29.17
C ALA A 27 8.38 51.53 29.24
N GLY A 28 9.21 50.54 29.59
CA GLY A 28 10.68 50.64 29.53
C GLY A 28 11.19 50.89 28.11
N LEU A 29 10.56 50.27 27.11
CA LEU A 29 10.85 50.45 25.68
C LEU A 29 10.14 51.66 25.04
N GLN A 30 9.49 52.52 25.85
CA GLN A 30 8.80 53.75 25.42
C GLN A 30 7.71 53.55 24.35
N ILE A 31 7.05 52.39 24.33
CA ILE A 31 5.95 52.10 23.39
C ILE A 31 4.71 52.91 23.79
N ARG A 32 4.32 53.88 22.96
CA ARG A 32 3.14 54.73 23.21
C ARG A 32 1.85 53.92 23.12
N GLY A 33 0.97 54.07 24.09
CA GLY A 33 -0.33 53.37 24.12
C GLY A 33 -0.28 51.93 24.64
N ALA A 34 0.86 51.47 25.18
CA ALA A 34 1.02 50.10 25.69
C ALA A 34 -0.03 49.68 26.74
N ARG A 35 -0.57 50.63 27.52
CA ARG A 35 -1.61 50.35 28.54
C ARG A 35 -2.97 49.95 27.96
N SER A 36 -3.29 50.32 26.72
CA SER A 36 -4.58 50.01 26.07
C SER A 36 -4.53 48.79 25.15
N LEU A 37 -3.36 48.20 24.93
CA LEU A 37 -3.19 47.06 24.03
C LEU A 37 -3.56 45.74 24.73
N ARG A 38 -4.04 44.77 23.94
CA ARG A 38 -4.26 43.39 24.39
C ARG A 38 -2.93 42.63 24.43
N LYS A 39 -2.85 41.55 25.22
CA LYS A 39 -1.61 40.78 25.45
C LYS A 39 -0.84 40.43 24.16
N GLY A 40 -1.54 39.98 23.11
CA GLY A 40 -0.91 39.65 21.82
C GLY A 40 -0.23 40.86 21.15
N ALA A 41 -0.95 41.97 21.01
CA ALA A 41 -0.41 43.20 20.42
C ALA A 41 0.72 43.84 21.27
N LEU A 42 0.72 43.61 22.59
CA LEU A 42 1.83 44.01 23.47
C LEU A 42 3.10 43.21 23.19
N ILE A 43 2.98 41.90 22.97
CA ILE A 43 4.13 41.03 22.67
C ILE A 43 4.73 41.43 21.32
N GLU A 44 3.91 41.59 20.28
CA GLU A 44 4.37 42.02 18.95
C GLU A 44 5.04 43.41 18.99
N ALA A 45 4.48 44.36 19.74
CA ALA A 45 5.07 45.69 19.86
C ALA A 45 6.41 45.67 20.61
N ILE A 46 6.56 44.81 21.63
CA ILE A 46 7.82 44.64 22.37
C ILE A 46 8.88 43.96 21.50
N GLU A 47 8.51 42.95 20.71
CA GLU A 47 9.44 42.28 19.77
C GLU A 47 9.89 43.23 18.64
N ALA A 48 8.99 44.05 18.11
CA ALA A 48 9.32 45.09 17.13
C ALA A 48 10.25 46.18 17.70
N ALA A 49 10.06 46.55 18.97
CA ALA A 49 10.92 47.52 19.66
C ALA A 49 12.30 46.93 20.02
N ARG A 50 12.40 45.62 20.27
CA ARG A 50 13.67 44.92 20.52
C ARG A 50 14.49 44.72 19.26
N SER A 51 13.85 44.37 18.16
CA SER A 51 14.51 44.17 16.86
C SER A 51 15.03 45.47 16.24
N SER A 52 14.53 46.64 16.67
CA SER A 52 14.99 47.95 16.21
C SER A 52 16.10 48.57 17.08
N ALA A 53 16.56 47.86 18.12
CA ALA A 53 17.56 48.34 19.07
C ALA A 53 18.81 47.44 19.12
N GLU A 54 19.54 47.31 18.02
CA GLU A 54 20.96 46.90 18.02
C GLU A 54 21.84 47.97 17.31
N PRO A 55 23.01 48.35 17.86
CA PRO A 55 23.75 49.53 17.42
C PRO A 55 24.80 49.23 16.34
N ALA A 56 24.88 50.12 15.34
CA ALA A 56 25.93 50.19 14.33
C ALA A 56 27.12 51.07 14.80
N ALA A 57 28.34 50.53 14.71
CA ALA A 57 29.63 51.23 14.80
C ALA A 57 30.68 50.27 14.18
N VAL A 58 31.59 50.60 13.25
CA VAL A 58 32.27 51.84 12.86
C VAL A 58 32.68 51.73 11.38
N ALA A 59 32.54 52.80 10.61
CA ALA A 59 33.20 53.01 9.31
C ALA A 59 34.24 54.13 9.46
N ALA A 60 35.41 53.97 8.82
CA ALA A 60 36.39 55.05 8.63
C ALA A 60 36.98 54.96 7.21
N GLU A 61 36.90 56.08 6.49
CA GLU A 61 37.40 56.34 5.14
C GLU A 61 38.94 56.54 5.07
N ALA A 62 39.45 56.42 3.83
CA ALA A 62 40.84 56.52 3.34
C ALA A 62 41.51 57.92 3.47
N PRO A 63 42.79 58.15 3.07
CA PRO A 63 43.16 58.30 1.65
C PRO A 63 44.62 57.86 1.24
N ALA A 64 44.93 58.11 -0.03
CA ALA A 64 46.01 57.63 -0.92
C ALA A 64 47.46 58.07 -0.66
N GLU A 65 48.42 57.28 -1.20
CA GLU A 65 49.61 57.77 -1.93
C GLU A 65 50.30 56.65 -2.75
N ALA A 66 51.08 57.04 -3.77
CA ALA A 66 51.45 56.26 -4.95
C ALA A 66 52.98 56.03 -5.12
N VAL A 67 53.32 55.15 -6.07
CA VAL A 67 54.51 55.11 -6.98
C VAL A 67 55.64 54.07 -6.70
N GLU A 68 55.78 53.14 -7.68
CA GLU A 68 56.96 52.45 -8.31
C GLU A 68 58.03 51.73 -7.43
N GLU A 69 58.73 50.66 -7.82
CA GLU A 69 58.79 49.71 -8.95
C GLU A 69 59.90 48.69 -8.58
N GLN A 70 59.72 47.38 -8.81
CA GLN A 70 60.71 46.47 -9.45
C GLN A 70 60.32 44.97 -9.42
N ALA A 71 60.15 44.45 -10.65
CA ALA A 71 60.54 43.13 -11.20
C ALA A 71 59.83 41.82 -10.80
N ALA A 72 59.03 41.32 -11.76
CA ALA A 72 58.58 39.93 -12.00
C ALA A 72 59.75 39.01 -12.48
N PRO A 73 59.58 37.68 -12.77
CA PRO A 73 58.34 36.87 -12.94
C PRO A 73 58.34 35.54 -12.14
N VAL A 74 57.27 34.74 -12.03
CA VAL A 74 56.77 33.76 -13.03
C VAL A 74 55.41 33.19 -12.57
N GLU A 75 54.48 33.09 -13.53
CA GLU A 75 53.11 32.54 -13.51
C GLU A 75 53.10 30.99 -13.71
N PRO A 76 51.97 30.23 -13.55
CA PRO A 76 50.69 30.48 -14.21
C PRO A 76 49.40 30.21 -13.41
N SER A 77 48.30 30.79 -13.91
CA SER A 77 46.93 30.75 -13.39
C SER A 77 46.07 29.61 -13.94
N ALA A 78 44.92 29.43 -13.26
CA ALA A 78 43.77 28.59 -13.57
C ALA A 78 43.20 28.73 -15.00
N PRO A 79 42.23 27.87 -15.35
CA PRO A 79 40.87 28.42 -15.54
C PRO A 79 39.70 27.50 -15.12
N GLU A 80 38.52 28.10 -15.10
CA GLU A 80 37.19 27.49 -14.92
C GLU A 80 36.38 27.63 -16.24
N ALA A 81 35.44 26.68 -16.46
CA ALA A 81 34.17 26.79 -17.20
C ALA A 81 33.96 26.04 -18.56
N VAL A 82 32.71 25.53 -18.65
CA VAL A 82 31.80 25.28 -19.80
C VAL A 82 31.82 23.92 -20.54
N ALA A 83 30.58 23.48 -20.83
CA ALA A 83 30.01 22.23 -21.33
C ALA A 83 30.55 21.62 -22.65
N PRO A 84 30.19 20.36 -22.98
CA PRO A 84 30.28 19.83 -24.33
C PRO A 84 28.90 19.64 -24.99
N THR A 85 28.74 20.28 -26.15
CA THR A 85 27.97 19.80 -27.30
C THR A 85 28.89 18.94 -28.18
N PHE A 86 28.45 17.79 -28.66
CA PHE A 86 29.11 17.10 -29.78
C PHE A 86 28.13 16.82 -30.91
N ALA A 87 28.44 17.44 -32.05
CA ALA A 87 27.87 17.18 -33.35
C ALA A 87 28.65 16.08 -34.08
N VAL A 88 27.96 15.50 -35.06
CA VAL A 88 28.29 14.34 -35.90
C VAL A 88 29.40 14.69 -36.90
N ASP A 89 30.25 13.70 -37.17
CA ASP A 89 31.43 13.76 -38.05
C ASP A 89 31.06 13.54 -39.53
N GLU A 90 31.71 14.30 -40.42
CA GLU A 90 31.60 14.22 -41.88
C GLU A 90 32.82 13.49 -42.48
N THR A 91 32.52 12.78 -43.57
CA THR A 91 33.35 11.92 -44.43
C THR A 91 34.65 12.53 -45.02
N PRO A 92 35.46 11.69 -45.70
CA PRO A 92 35.97 12.08 -47.02
C PRO A 92 35.64 11.07 -48.15
N ALA A 93 35.61 11.61 -49.37
CA ALA A 93 35.15 11.06 -50.65
C ALA A 93 36.00 9.92 -51.26
N VAL A 94 35.45 9.23 -52.29
CA VAL A 94 35.99 9.10 -53.68
C VAL A 94 35.24 8.03 -54.54
N THR A 95 34.88 8.45 -55.78
CA THR A 95 34.61 7.77 -57.08
C THR A 95 33.38 6.88 -57.40
N ALA A 96 32.67 7.36 -58.45
CA ALA A 96 32.33 6.73 -59.75
C ALA A 96 30.97 6.03 -59.99
N ASP A 97 30.34 6.48 -61.10
CA ASP A 97 29.37 5.84 -62.01
C ASP A 97 27.96 5.49 -61.48
N ASP A 98 26.82 5.63 -62.16
CA ASP A 98 26.35 6.29 -63.40
C ASP A 98 24.80 6.16 -63.40
N HIS A 99 24.09 7.03 -64.14
CA HIS A 99 22.72 6.87 -64.68
C HIS A 99 21.47 6.73 -63.76
N THR A 100 20.60 7.77 -63.68
CA THR A 100 19.29 7.92 -64.39
C THR A 100 18.14 7.85 -63.37
N GLU A 101 17.09 8.66 -63.25
CA GLU A 101 16.34 9.62 -64.07
C GLU A 101 15.57 10.57 -63.12
N ALA A 102 15.48 11.86 -63.46
CA ALA A 102 14.48 12.81 -62.97
C ALA A 102 13.35 12.90 -64.05
N PRO A 103 12.20 13.62 -63.92
CA PRO A 103 12.02 14.79 -63.05
C PRO A 103 10.60 15.11 -62.50
N ALA A 104 10.59 16.14 -61.64
CA ALA A 104 9.67 17.30 -61.52
C ALA A 104 8.14 17.08 -61.53
N SER A 105 7.35 17.69 -60.65
CA SER A 105 7.10 19.13 -60.42
C SER A 105 5.99 19.20 -59.33
N GLU A 106 5.66 20.26 -58.61
CA GLU A 106 5.81 21.70 -58.76
C GLU A 106 5.46 22.38 -57.42
N ALA A 107 6.04 23.54 -57.16
CA ALA A 107 5.83 24.36 -55.97
C ALA A 107 4.54 25.20 -56.07
N THR A 108 4.02 25.67 -54.93
CA THR A 108 3.46 27.03 -54.83
C THR A 108 3.38 27.52 -53.38
N GLU A 109 3.85 28.76 -53.20
CA GLU A 109 3.91 29.59 -51.99
C GLU A 109 2.56 30.25 -51.63
N ALA A 110 2.59 30.86 -50.42
CA ALA A 110 1.77 31.97 -49.89
C ALA A 110 0.47 31.54 -49.17
N THR A 111 0.08 32.10 -48.01
CA THR A 111 0.31 33.43 -47.42
C THR A 111 -0.02 33.41 -45.92
N GLU A 112 0.56 34.34 -45.16
CA GLU A 112 0.34 34.66 -43.74
C GLU A 112 -1.11 35.04 -43.38
N THR A 113 -1.55 34.72 -42.14
CA THR A 113 -2.28 35.68 -41.25
C THR A 113 -2.39 35.18 -39.79
N GLU A 114 -1.68 35.90 -38.92
CA GLU A 114 -1.97 36.40 -37.55
C GLU A 114 -2.79 35.61 -36.50
N HIS A 115 -2.12 35.45 -35.35
CA HIS A 115 -2.54 35.67 -33.95
C HIS A 115 -3.71 34.91 -33.31
N SER A 116 -3.34 34.03 -32.36
CA SER A 116 -4.05 33.85 -31.09
C SER A 116 -3.07 33.29 -30.04
N SER A 117 -2.55 34.17 -29.18
CA SER A 117 -1.73 33.83 -28.03
C SER A 117 -2.59 33.20 -26.92
N SER A 118 -2.37 31.92 -26.65
CA SER A 118 -2.87 31.23 -25.44
C SER A 118 -1.76 31.18 -24.39
N PRO A 119 -2.04 31.39 -23.09
CA PRO A 119 -1.02 31.30 -22.07
C PRO A 119 -0.62 29.83 -21.87
N SER A 120 0.67 29.56 -21.96
CA SER A 120 1.30 28.28 -21.66
C SER A 120 1.08 27.93 -20.19
N VAL A 121 0.25 26.91 -19.95
CA VAL A 121 0.16 26.21 -18.67
C VAL A 121 1.41 25.31 -18.56
N PRO A 122 2.10 25.25 -17.42
CA PRO A 122 3.22 24.31 -17.27
C PRO A 122 2.70 22.87 -17.43
N GLU A 123 3.30 22.12 -18.36
CA GLU A 123 3.09 20.67 -18.46
C GLU A 123 3.59 20.01 -17.18
N LEU A 124 2.66 19.59 -16.33
CA LEU A 124 2.95 18.70 -15.21
C LEU A 124 3.06 17.28 -15.77
N SER A 125 4.25 16.71 -15.73
CA SER A 125 4.49 15.30 -16.03
C SER A 125 3.87 14.40 -14.96
N LEU A 126 3.48 13.19 -15.35
CA LEU A 126 2.94 12.14 -14.46
C LEU A 126 3.84 11.85 -13.25
N ASP A 127 5.14 12.14 -13.34
CA ASP A 127 6.13 11.97 -12.27
C ASP A 127 5.96 12.97 -11.10
N ASP A 128 5.27 14.09 -11.31
CA ASP A 128 4.99 15.08 -10.26
C ASP A 128 3.78 14.71 -9.36
N LEU A 129 3.10 13.59 -9.63
CA LEU A 129 1.99 13.07 -8.82
C LEU A 129 2.45 12.26 -7.60
N VAL A 130 3.76 12.19 -7.33
CA VAL A 130 4.28 11.67 -6.06
C VAL A 130 3.95 12.67 -4.95
N LEU A 131 2.85 12.41 -4.24
CA LEU A 131 2.47 13.16 -3.05
C LEU A 131 3.65 13.24 -2.07
N PRO A 132 4.05 14.44 -1.60
CA PRO A 132 5.09 14.55 -0.59
C PRO A 132 4.59 13.90 0.71
N PRO A 133 5.43 13.10 1.42
CA PRO A 133 5.04 12.54 2.70
C PRO A 133 4.77 13.65 3.71
N ALA A 134 3.71 13.46 4.50
CA ALA A 134 3.33 14.35 5.58
C ALA A 134 4.51 14.60 6.53
N ARG A 135 5.03 15.83 6.55
CA ARG A 135 5.98 16.28 7.57
C ARG A 135 5.21 16.46 8.88
N GLY A 136 5.29 15.46 9.75
CA GLY A 136 4.95 15.61 11.16
C GLY A 136 6.06 16.41 11.86
N GLU A 137 5.69 17.57 12.38
CA GLU A 137 6.55 18.38 13.26
C GLU A 137 6.83 17.59 14.54
N ALA A 138 8.12 17.44 14.85
CA ALA A 138 8.60 16.83 16.08
C ALA A 138 8.55 17.86 17.22
N SER A 139 7.98 17.47 18.35
CA SER A 139 8.23 18.08 19.66
C SER A 139 8.90 17.05 20.57
N GLU A 140 10.17 17.29 20.90
CA GLU A 140 10.86 16.81 22.12
C GLU A 140 10.20 17.51 23.33
N GLN A 141 9.99 16.99 24.55
CA GLN A 141 10.81 16.28 25.56
C GLN A 141 9.78 15.83 26.65
N ASP A 142 9.94 14.77 27.45
CA ASP A 142 10.91 14.67 28.56
C ASP A 142 10.96 13.25 29.17
N ASP A 143 12.18 12.86 29.52
CA ASP A 143 12.58 11.75 30.39
C ASP A 143 12.42 12.13 31.88
N ALA A 144 12.02 11.17 32.72
CA ALA A 144 12.46 11.12 34.11
C ALA A 144 12.54 9.67 34.62
N ARG A 145 13.74 9.32 35.07
CA ARG A 145 14.21 8.04 35.62
C ARG A 145 13.84 7.91 37.10
N ASP A 146 13.61 6.70 37.61
CA ASP A 146 14.43 6.14 38.70
C ASP A 146 14.18 4.65 38.96
N GLU A 147 15.23 3.99 39.44
CA GLU A 147 15.40 2.56 39.65
C GLU A 147 14.78 2.05 40.99
N ASP A 148 14.53 0.73 41.05
CA ASP A 148 15.06 -0.19 42.07
C ASP A 148 14.07 -1.15 42.81
N GLN A 149 14.46 -2.44 42.76
CA GLN A 149 14.26 -3.60 43.65
C GLN A 149 12.94 -3.91 44.42
N GLY A 150 12.54 -5.20 44.32
CA GLY A 150 12.39 -6.03 45.54
C GLY A 150 11.01 -6.61 45.93
N ARG A 151 10.77 -7.86 45.52
CA ARG A 151 10.35 -9.04 46.35
C ARG A 151 9.16 -8.94 47.35
N ALA A 152 8.13 -9.73 47.03
CA ALA A 152 7.29 -10.61 47.89
C ALA A 152 6.50 -10.06 49.10
N GLY A 153 5.22 -10.47 49.19
CA GLY A 153 4.62 -10.82 50.49
C GLY A 153 3.19 -10.35 50.78
N GLN A 154 2.23 -11.27 50.55
CA GLN A 154 1.12 -11.63 51.45
C GLN A 154 0.17 -10.57 52.08
N ARG A 155 -1.11 -10.79 51.75
CA ARG A 155 -2.28 -11.00 52.64
C ARG A 155 -3.09 -9.80 53.18
N LYS A 156 -4.36 -9.86 52.75
CA LYS A 156 -5.62 -9.91 53.52
C LYS A 156 -6.30 -8.61 54.00
N ARG A 157 -7.51 -8.47 53.43
CA ARG A 157 -8.86 -8.41 54.08
C ARG A 157 -9.46 -7.03 54.40
N GLY A 158 -10.70 -6.88 53.91
CA GLY A 158 -11.81 -6.25 54.64
C GLY A 158 -12.78 -5.49 53.74
N ARG A 159 -13.75 -6.14 53.12
CA ARG A 159 -15.16 -6.29 53.57
C ARG A 159 -16.04 -5.05 53.37
N GLY A 160 -17.17 -5.21 52.66
CA GLY A 160 -18.37 -4.46 53.01
C GLY A 160 -19.55 -4.41 52.03
N ARG A 161 -20.45 -5.42 52.12
CA ARG A 161 -21.92 -5.41 51.84
C ARG A 161 -22.40 -5.30 50.37
N GLY A 162 -23.36 -6.09 49.88
CA GLY A 162 -24.13 -7.21 50.46
C GLY A 162 -25.60 -7.27 49.97
N ARG A 163 -26.15 -8.49 50.01
CA ARG A 163 -27.58 -8.94 49.94
C ARG A 163 -28.18 -9.14 48.53
N ARG A 164 -28.94 -10.22 48.23
CA ARG A 164 -29.61 -11.33 48.98
C ARG A 164 -29.99 -12.40 47.93
N GLY A 165 -29.71 -13.70 48.10
CA GLY A 165 -30.54 -14.71 48.80
C GLY A 165 -31.08 -15.73 47.75
N ARG A 166 -31.27 -17.04 47.99
CA ARG A 166 -31.34 -17.84 49.23
C ARG A 166 -31.48 -19.34 48.87
N GLY A 167 -30.71 -20.20 49.57
CA GLY A 167 -31.03 -21.59 50.02
C GLY A 167 -31.16 -22.68 48.96
N ALA A 168 -30.79 -23.94 49.17
CA ALA A 168 -30.43 -24.77 50.33
C ALA A 168 -30.13 -26.18 49.75
N ASP A 169 -29.45 -27.18 50.34
CA ASP A 169 -28.59 -27.36 51.51
C ASP A 169 -27.98 -28.79 51.35
N ASN A 170 -26.88 -29.01 52.07
CA ASN A 170 -26.40 -30.28 52.66
C ASN A 170 -25.74 -31.36 51.77
N GLU A 171 -24.42 -31.58 51.92
CA GLU A 171 -23.68 -32.35 52.97
C GLU A 171 -23.34 -33.74 52.37
N GLN A 172 -22.16 -34.35 52.48
CA GLN A 172 -21.08 -34.22 53.44
C GLN A 172 -19.80 -34.87 52.85
N SER A 173 -18.66 -34.28 53.20
CA SER A 173 -17.27 -34.79 53.34
C SER A 173 -17.10 -36.32 53.43
N THR A 174 -16.00 -36.93 52.96
CA THR A 174 -14.62 -36.78 53.47
C THR A 174 -13.56 -37.31 52.47
N ASP A 175 -12.42 -36.61 52.40
CA ASP A 175 -11.01 -37.06 52.49
C ASP A 175 -10.68 -38.51 52.02
N ASN A 176 -9.62 -38.83 51.29
CA ASN A 176 -8.24 -38.38 51.42
C ASN A 176 -7.35 -39.19 50.43
N ALA A 177 -6.19 -38.62 50.09
CA ALA A 177 -4.92 -39.29 49.75
C ALA A 177 -4.82 -40.21 48.51
N GLU A 178 -4.27 -39.63 47.43
CA GLU A 178 -2.97 -39.96 46.77
C GLU A 178 -2.15 -41.19 47.27
N PRO A 179 -1.12 -41.69 46.52
CA PRO A 179 -0.66 -41.31 45.16
C PRO A 179 -0.16 -42.51 44.29
N ALA A 180 0.45 -42.14 43.15
CA ALA A 180 1.64 -42.76 42.52
C ALA A 180 1.42 -44.06 41.70
N ALA A 181 1.62 -43.96 40.38
CA ALA A 181 2.87 -44.36 39.69
C ALA A 181 2.90 -45.90 39.48
N LYS A 182 3.17 -46.45 38.30
CA LYS A 182 4.14 -46.07 37.28
C LYS A 182 4.03 -47.13 36.15
N GLN A 183 4.38 -46.69 34.94
CA GLN A 183 5.18 -47.41 33.93
C GLN A 183 4.63 -48.70 33.32
N GLU A 184 4.44 -48.67 32.00
CA GLU A 184 5.25 -49.42 31.01
C GLU A 184 4.43 -50.66 30.60
N GLU A 185 4.32 -51.09 29.35
CA GLU A 185 5.15 -50.90 28.17
C GLU A 185 4.28 -51.24 26.94
N ALA A 186 4.74 -50.80 25.78
CA ALA A 186 4.15 -51.02 24.46
C ALA A 186 4.38 -52.47 23.95
N PRO A 187 4.39 -52.74 22.64
CA PRO A 187 3.26 -52.83 21.70
C PRO A 187 3.26 -54.18 20.94
N ALA A 188 2.22 -54.43 20.13
CA ALA A 188 2.19 -55.21 18.87
C ALA A 188 0.75 -55.68 18.61
N GLU A 189 0.04 -55.10 17.65
CA GLU A 189 -0.11 -55.64 16.28
C GLU A 189 -0.61 -57.08 16.21
N GLN A 190 -1.88 -57.27 15.79
CA GLN A 190 -2.22 -58.13 14.64
C GLN A 190 -3.72 -58.12 14.29
N SER A 191 -4.00 -57.67 13.06
CA SER A 191 -4.73 -58.36 11.98
C SER A 191 -6.10 -59.04 12.18
N GLY A 192 -6.94 -58.87 11.16
CA GLY A 192 -8.03 -59.79 10.74
C GLY A 192 -9.42 -59.29 11.16
N ASP A 193 -10.26 -58.66 10.34
CA ASP A 193 -10.80 -58.99 9.00
C ASP A 193 -11.90 -60.09 9.03
N ALA A 194 -12.92 -59.92 8.17
CA ALA A 194 -14.17 -60.70 7.93
C ALA A 194 -15.41 -60.25 8.75
N GLN A 195 -16.42 -59.60 8.14
CA GLN A 195 -17.43 -60.03 7.15
C GLN A 195 -18.78 -60.50 7.77
N ASP A 196 -19.83 -59.83 7.30
CA ASP A 196 -21.20 -60.26 7.00
C ASP A 196 -22.10 -60.80 8.13
N ASP A 197 -23.20 -60.11 8.46
CA ASP A 197 -24.49 -60.04 7.76
C ASP A 197 -25.39 -61.22 8.17
N GLU A 198 -26.45 -60.95 8.93
CA GLU A 198 -27.78 -61.43 8.61
C GLU A 198 -28.84 -60.96 9.60
N GLN A 199 -30.02 -60.84 9.02
CA GLN A 199 -31.19 -60.13 9.50
C GLN A 199 -32.27 -61.15 9.88
N GLN A 200 -33.01 -60.86 10.95
CA GLN A 200 -34.47 -61.02 11.11
C GLN A 200 -34.91 -61.67 12.43
N GLY A 201 -35.77 -60.92 13.14
CA GLY A 201 -37.10 -61.45 13.44
C GLY A 201 -37.55 -61.43 14.91
N GLY A 202 -38.70 -60.78 15.14
CA GLY A 202 -39.66 -61.15 16.22
C GLY A 202 -39.82 -60.09 17.32
N ARG A 203 -40.93 -59.34 17.40
CA ARG A 203 -42.31 -59.68 17.84
C ARG A 203 -42.55 -59.51 19.36
N ARG A 204 -43.52 -58.59 19.65
CA ARG A 204 -44.63 -58.69 20.65
C ARG A 204 -44.19 -58.59 22.14
N GLN A 205 -44.93 -58.05 23.11
CA GLN A 205 -46.36 -57.80 23.33
C GLN A 205 -46.51 -56.79 24.52
N ARG A 206 -47.36 -55.76 24.39
CA ARG A 206 -48.63 -55.49 25.12
C ARG A 206 -48.62 -55.43 26.67
N GLY A 207 -49.00 -54.25 27.19
CA GLY A 207 -49.65 -54.06 28.50
C GLY A 207 -49.34 -52.71 29.19
N ARG A 208 -50.04 -51.61 28.87
CA ARG A 208 -51.10 -50.92 29.68
C ARG A 208 -50.64 -50.25 31.00
N SER A 209 -50.67 -48.91 31.10
CA SER A 209 -51.85 -48.07 31.50
C SER A 209 -51.48 -46.66 32.04
N ARG A 210 -52.20 -45.62 31.53
CA ARG A 210 -52.54 -44.26 32.05
C ARG A 210 -51.40 -43.25 32.30
N GLY A 211 -51.45 -41.95 31.94
CA GLY A 211 -52.40 -40.94 31.41
C GLY A 211 -51.76 -39.55 31.70
N ARG A 212 -51.98 -38.39 31.07
CA ARG A 212 -53.15 -37.79 30.39
C ARG A 212 -52.77 -36.43 29.74
N GLY A 213 -53.24 -36.20 28.51
CA GLY A 213 -53.68 -34.92 27.89
C GLY A 213 -52.58 -34.01 27.32
N GLY A 214 -52.47 -33.70 26.02
CA GLY A 214 -53.46 -33.57 24.93
C GLY A 214 -53.48 -32.09 24.49
N GLU A 215 -53.35 -31.65 23.24
CA GLU A 215 -53.64 -32.26 21.94
C GLU A 215 -52.79 -31.65 20.80
N GLN A 216 -52.36 -32.56 19.91
CA GLN A 216 -51.88 -32.46 18.52
C GLN A 216 -53.10 -32.35 17.57
N ALA A 217 -53.07 -32.15 16.25
CA ALA A 217 -52.08 -31.93 15.21
C ALA A 217 -52.84 -31.66 13.88
N GLN A 218 -52.04 -31.34 12.87
CA GLN A 218 -52.24 -31.31 11.41
C GLN A 218 -53.28 -32.28 10.78
N GLY A 219 -54.00 -31.79 9.75
CA GLY A 219 -53.76 -32.21 8.36
C GLY A 219 -54.79 -33.09 7.60
N ARG A 220 -55.39 -32.48 6.54
CA ARG A 220 -55.85 -33.05 5.22
C ARG A 220 -57.04 -34.03 5.20
N PRO A 221 -57.73 -34.31 4.04
CA PRO A 221 -57.44 -34.03 2.60
C PRO A 221 -58.63 -33.47 1.74
N GLU A 222 -58.48 -33.42 0.41
CA GLU A 222 -59.27 -32.70 -0.64
C GLU A 222 -60.53 -33.41 -1.24
N THR A 223 -61.53 -32.56 -1.61
CA THR A 223 -62.55 -32.58 -2.73
C THR A 223 -63.67 -33.66 -2.79
N PRO A 224 -64.85 -33.45 -3.48
CA PRO A 224 -65.28 -32.38 -4.43
C PRO A 224 -66.76 -31.84 -4.33
N GLN A 225 -67.06 -30.82 -5.15
CA GLN A 225 -68.34 -30.49 -5.85
C GLN A 225 -69.54 -29.75 -5.17
N ALA A 226 -69.83 -28.57 -5.76
CA ALA A 226 -71.12 -27.97 -6.18
C ALA A 226 -72.25 -27.66 -5.16
N GLN A 227 -72.69 -26.38 -5.10
CA GLN A 227 -74.01 -25.88 -5.53
C GLN A 227 -74.29 -24.43 -5.06
N ASP A 228 -74.92 -23.68 -5.98
CA ASP A 228 -75.94 -22.62 -5.81
C ASP A 228 -75.60 -21.16 -5.37
N ALA A 229 -75.75 -20.29 -6.39
CA ALA A 229 -76.28 -18.91 -6.55
C ALA A 229 -77.08 -18.25 -5.37
N PRO A 230 -77.41 -16.92 -5.37
CA PRO A 230 -77.71 -16.09 -6.56
C PRO A 230 -77.46 -14.55 -6.58
N SER A 231 -77.67 -14.00 -7.81
CA SER A 231 -78.33 -12.73 -8.26
C SER A 231 -77.69 -11.37 -7.95
N ASP A 232 -77.25 -10.60 -8.97
CA ASP A 232 -77.96 -9.62 -9.85
C ASP A 232 -77.89 -8.19 -9.24
N ASP A 233 -77.71 -7.05 -9.91
CA ASP A 233 -78.04 -6.66 -11.29
C ASP A 233 -77.26 -5.37 -11.69
N GLU A 234 -77.24 -5.10 -12.99
CA GLU A 234 -76.60 -4.02 -13.73
C GLU A 234 -77.27 -2.64 -13.55
N THR A 235 -76.53 -1.52 -13.72
CA THR A 235 -77.05 -0.40 -14.52
C THR A 235 -75.97 0.59 -14.99
N ASP A 236 -76.37 1.27 -16.06
CA ASP A 236 -75.63 1.77 -17.20
C ASP A 236 -75.28 3.27 -17.13
N GLU A 237 -74.54 3.70 -18.13
CA GLU A 237 -73.87 4.98 -18.35
C GLU A 237 -74.76 6.25 -18.42
N GLN A 238 -74.04 7.39 -18.40
CA GLN A 238 -74.35 8.73 -18.95
C GLN A 238 -74.86 9.81 -17.98
N ARG A 239 -73.94 10.74 -17.63
CA ARG A 239 -74.16 12.19 -17.82
C ARG A 239 -72.85 12.99 -17.80
N ARG A 240 -72.84 13.98 -18.67
CA ARG A 240 -71.70 14.77 -19.18
C ARG A 240 -71.25 15.89 -18.24
N SER A 241 -69.93 16.13 -18.27
CA SER A 241 -69.26 17.45 -18.35
C SER A 241 -69.51 18.50 -17.25
N ARG A 242 -68.52 18.69 -16.37
CA ARG A 242 -68.07 20.02 -15.91
C ARG A 242 -66.73 19.99 -15.16
N GLY A 243 -65.72 20.68 -15.71
CA GLY A 243 -64.53 21.23 -15.02
C GLY A 243 -63.52 20.20 -14.51
N GLY A 244 -62.31 20.07 -15.05
CA GLY A 244 -61.38 21.16 -15.36
C GLY A 244 -60.60 21.54 -14.11
N ARG A 245 -59.30 21.15 -14.09
CA ARG A 245 -58.25 21.45 -13.09
C ARG A 245 -58.21 20.55 -11.86
N TYR A 246 -57.44 19.48 -11.91
CA TYR A 246 -56.51 19.03 -10.85
C TYR A 246 -55.67 17.87 -11.42
N ARG A 247 -54.86 18.16 -12.45
CA ARG A 247 -53.82 17.26 -12.93
C ARG A 247 -52.49 18.01 -12.98
N ASP A 248 -52.10 18.56 -11.84
CA ASP A 248 -50.78 19.18 -11.61
C ASP A 248 -50.37 19.05 -10.14
N ARG A 249 -50.24 17.79 -9.67
CA ARG A 249 -49.43 17.45 -8.49
C ARG A 249 -48.48 16.30 -8.79
N LYS A 250 -47.92 16.29 -10.00
CA LYS A 250 -46.81 15.41 -10.38
C LYS A 250 -45.68 16.20 -11.05
N ARG A 251 -45.29 17.29 -10.39
CA ARG A 251 -44.02 17.98 -10.58
C ARG A 251 -43.57 18.46 -9.20
N GLY A 252 -42.44 17.95 -8.72
CA GLY A 252 -41.89 18.35 -7.41
C GLY A 252 -41.52 17.22 -6.45
N ARG A 253 -41.41 15.97 -6.90
CA ARG A 253 -40.71 14.92 -6.13
C ARG A 253 -39.91 14.03 -7.07
N GLY A 254 -38.88 14.62 -7.66
CA GLY A 254 -37.88 13.93 -8.47
C GLY A 254 -36.60 14.76 -8.44
N GLY A 255 -35.49 14.12 -8.07
CA GLY A 255 -34.13 14.65 -8.21
C GLY A 255 -33.69 15.59 -7.10
N ALA A 256 -33.31 15.05 -5.94
CA ALA A 256 -32.50 15.76 -4.95
C ALA A 256 -31.03 15.29 -4.96
N GLU A 257 -30.58 14.65 -6.04
CA GLU A 257 -29.24 14.05 -6.12
C GLU A 257 -28.40 14.49 -7.35
N ASP A 258 -28.98 15.21 -8.32
CA ASP A 258 -28.28 15.69 -9.52
C ASP A 258 -28.23 17.22 -9.57
N THR A 259 -27.65 17.85 -8.55
CA THR A 259 -27.21 19.24 -8.67
C THR A 259 -25.71 19.19 -8.92
N GLU A 260 -25.31 19.16 -10.20
CA GLU A 260 -23.92 19.50 -10.55
C GLU A 260 -23.65 20.89 -9.92
N PRO A 261 -22.54 21.07 -9.17
CA PRO A 261 -22.26 22.34 -8.52
C PRO A 261 -22.16 23.43 -9.59
N GLU A 262 -23.15 24.33 -9.64
CA GLU A 262 -23.14 25.47 -10.55
C GLU A 262 -21.97 26.38 -10.14
N ILE A 263 -20.99 26.50 -11.03
CA ILE A 263 -19.82 27.36 -10.84
C ILE A 263 -20.27 28.81 -11.04
N ALA A 264 -20.26 29.61 -9.99
CA ALA A 264 -20.42 31.05 -10.14
C ALA A 264 -19.10 31.67 -10.66
N ALA A 265 -19.19 32.75 -11.44
CA ALA A 265 -18.00 33.42 -11.99
C ALA A 265 -17.04 33.96 -10.91
N ASP A 266 -17.53 34.13 -9.67
CA ASP A 266 -16.77 34.63 -8.52
C ASP A 266 -16.18 33.50 -7.64
N ASP A 267 -16.37 32.23 -8.01
CA ASP A 267 -15.89 31.10 -7.20
C ASP A 267 -14.40 30.84 -7.43
N VAL A 268 -13.61 30.88 -6.35
CA VAL A 268 -12.19 30.49 -6.37
C VAL A 268 -12.09 28.97 -6.39
N LEU A 269 -11.41 28.45 -7.40
CA LEU A 269 -11.16 27.03 -7.59
C LEU A 269 -9.78 26.66 -7.03
N LEU A 270 -9.74 25.68 -6.13
CA LEU A 270 -8.51 25.13 -5.58
C LEU A 270 -8.19 23.81 -6.31
N PRO A 271 -6.98 23.64 -6.87
CA PRO A 271 -6.58 22.39 -7.49
C PRO A 271 -6.42 21.30 -6.43
N ILE A 272 -6.82 20.09 -6.77
CA ILE A 272 -6.69 18.89 -5.96
C ILE A 272 -6.15 17.74 -6.81
N ALA A 273 -5.40 16.85 -6.17
CA ALA A 273 -4.97 15.59 -6.76
C ALA A 273 -5.15 14.47 -5.73
N GLY A 274 -5.46 13.27 -6.20
CA GLY A 274 -5.59 12.11 -5.33
C GLY A 274 -6.07 10.87 -6.06
N ILE A 275 -6.36 9.82 -5.30
CA ILE A 275 -6.81 8.52 -5.84
C ILE A 275 -8.29 8.35 -5.56
N LEU A 276 -9.06 8.02 -6.60
CA LEU A 276 -10.49 7.79 -6.48
C LEU A 276 -10.77 6.46 -5.77
N ASP A 277 -11.50 6.52 -4.67
CA ASP A 277 -12.08 5.38 -3.98
C ASP A 277 -13.60 5.38 -4.15
N VAL A 278 -14.09 4.41 -4.92
CA VAL A 278 -15.52 4.24 -5.21
C VAL A 278 -16.08 3.20 -4.24
N LEU A 279 -17.06 3.62 -3.45
CA LEU A 279 -17.81 2.78 -2.51
C LEU A 279 -19.25 2.60 -3.02
N ASP A 280 -20.06 1.81 -2.32
CA ASP A 280 -21.37 1.37 -2.83
C ASP A 280 -22.33 2.52 -3.22
N ASN A 281 -22.36 3.59 -2.43
CA ASN A 281 -23.32 4.69 -2.59
C ASN A 281 -22.69 6.07 -2.79
N TYR A 282 -21.37 6.17 -2.73
CA TYR A 282 -20.64 7.43 -2.82
C TYR A 282 -19.19 7.17 -3.25
N ALA A 283 -18.51 8.21 -3.72
CA ALA A 283 -17.10 8.13 -4.08
C ALA A 283 -16.34 9.30 -3.47
N PHE A 284 -15.07 9.07 -3.13
CA PHE A 284 -14.16 10.07 -2.58
C PHE A 284 -12.83 10.04 -3.33
N VAL A 285 -12.25 11.21 -3.59
CA VAL A 285 -10.84 11.33 -3.96
C VAL A 285 -10.04 11.45 -2.66
N ARG A 286 -9.17 10.46 -2.42
CA ARG A 286 -8.25 10.42 -1.28
C ARG A 286 -7.07 11.33 -1.56
N THR A 287 -6.96 12.44 -0.83
CA THR A 287 -5.93 13.48 -1.08
C THR A 287 -4.68 13.31 -0.21
N SER A 288 -4.80 12.61 0.91
CA SER A 288 -3.70 12.40 1.88
C SER A 288 -3.03 11.03 1.77
N GLY A 289 -3.28 10.28 0.70
CA GLY A 289 -2.76 8.93 0.48
C GLY A 289 -3.89 7.93 0.21
N TYR A 290 -3.80 6.74 0.82
CA TYR A 290 -4.71 5.63 0.57
C TYR A 290 -5.77 5.41 1.66
N LEU A 291 -5.68 6.16 2.76
CA LEU A 291 -6.63 6.09 3.87
C LEU A 291 -7.64 7.24 3.80
N PRO A 292 -8.84 7.06 4.37
CA PRO A 292 -9.81 8.13 4.52
C PRO A 292 -9.26 9.32 5.32
N GLY A 293 -9.29 10.51 4.72
CA GLY A 293 -8.81 11.75 5.32
C GLY A 293 -9.92 12.76 5.57
N PRO A 294 -9.72 13.75 6.47
CA PRO A 294 -10.67 14.84 6.68
C PRO A 294 -10.78 15.78 5.47
N ASN A 295 -9.75 15.79 4.62
CA ASN A 295 -9.64 16.65 3.43
C ASN A 295 -10.10 15.94 2.15
N ASP A 296 -10.64 14.73 2.25
CA ASP A 296 -11.12 13.97 1.10
C ASP A 296 -12.23 14.71 0.37
N VAL A 297 -12.24 14.54 -0.94
CA VAL A 297 -13.15 15.28 -1.82
C VAL A 297 -14.24 14.36 -2.33
N TYR A 298 -15.48 14.76 -2.10
CA TYR A 298 -16.67 14.03 -2.55
C TYR A 298 -16.80 14.09 -4.08
N VAL A 299 -17.12 12.95 -4.67
CA VAL A 299 -17.45 12.80 -6.09
C VAL A 299 -18.83 12.20 -6.23
N SER A 300 -19.69 12.81 -7.05
CA SER A 300 -21.03 12.29 -7.28
C SER A 300 -20.99 11.04 -8.17
N LEU A 301 -21.91 10.10 -7.95
CA LEU A 301 -22.01 8.91 -8.80
C LEU A 301 -22.37 9.25 -10.26
N ALA A 302 -23.01 10.40 -10.50
CA ALA A 302 -23.26 10.92 -11.84
C ALA A 302 -21.94 11.29 -12.54
N GLN A 303 -21.02 11.96 -11.84
CA GLN A 303 -19.68 12.26 -12.36
C GLN A 303 -18.87 10.99 -12.62
N VAL A 304 -18.90 10.02 -11.68
CA VAL A 304 -18.25 8.70 -11.86
C VAL A 304 -18.73 8.01 -13.13
N LYS A 305 -20.05 8.02 -13.40
CA LYS A 305 -20.62 7.43 -14.62
C LYS A 305 -20.31 8.24 -15.87
N LYS A 306 -20.39 9.57 -15.81
CA LYS A 306 -20.14 10.49 -16.93
C LYS A 306 -18.73 10.35 -17.48
N TYR A 307 -17.73 10.28 -16.59
CA TYR A 307 -16.31 10.16 -16.95
C TYR A 307 -15.80 8.71 -16.91
N GLN A 308 -16.68 7.71 -16.72
CA GLN A 308 -16.34 6.27 -16.65
C GLN A 308 -15.20 5.96 -15.66
N LEU A 309 -15.22 6.65 -14.51
CA LEU A 309 -14.21 6.49 -13.47
C LEU A 309 -14.38 5.15 -12.76
N ARG A 310 -13.25 4.56 -12.35
CA ARG A 310 -13.17 3.31 -11.59
C ARG A 310 -12.32 3.52 -10.34
N LYS A 311 -12.54 2.68 -9.32
CA LYS A 311 -11.70 2.67 -8.11
C LYS A 311 -10.23 2.54 -8.52
N GLY A 312 -9.35 3.34 -7.90
CA GLY A 312 -7.92 3.41 -8.20
C GLY A 312 -7.52 4.42 -9.28
N ASP A 313 -8.46 5.13 -9.91
CA ASP A 313 -8.12 6.19 -10.88
C ASP A 313 -7.44 7.37 -10.17
N ALA A 314 -6.28 7.81 -10.68
CA ALA A 314 -5.66 9.04 -10.23
C ALA A 314 -6.41 10.22 -10.85
N VAL A 315 -6.89 11.14 -10.03
CA VAL A 315 -7.72 12.26 -10.45
C VAL A 315 -7.03 13.55 -10.07
N VAL A 316 -6.93 14.46 -11.03
CA VAL A 316 -6.59 15.87 -10.84
C VAL A 316 -7.79 16.70 -11.23
N GLY A 317 -8.14 17.67 -10.41
CA GLY A 317 -9.27 18.54 -10.68
C GLY A 317 -9.35 19.72 -9.73
N ALA A 318 -10.52 20.33 -9.66
CA ALA A 318 -10.74 21.52 -8.85
C ALA A 318 -11.93 21.36 -7.89
N ILE A 319 -11.74 21.84 -6.67
CA ILE A 319 -12.83 22.06 -5.70
C ILE A 319 -13.14 23.54 -5.58
N ARG A 320 -14.38 23.86 -5.21
CA ARG A 320 -14.71 25.23 -4.81
C ARG A 320 -14.13 25.51 -3.43
N GLN A 321 -13.49 26.67 -3.26
CA GLN A 321 -13.11 27.14 -1.94
C GLN A 321 -14.35 27.25 -1.05
N PRO A 322 -14.41 26.55 0.10
CA PRO A 322 -15.57 26.62 0.98
C PRO A 322 -15.71 28.05 1.52
N ARG A 323 -16.91 28.63 1.41
CA ARG A 323 -17.18 29.98 1.92
C ARG A 323 -17.24 29.96 3.44
N GLU A 324 -16.79 31.04 4.07
CA GLU A 324 -16.79 31.18 5.54
C GLU A 324 -18.22 30.97 6.10
N GLY A 325 -18.41 29.91 6.92
CA GLY A 325 -19.71 29.53 7.49
C GLY A 325 -20.50 28.45 6.75
N GLU A 326 -20.12 28.07 5.52
CA GLU A 326 -20.84 27.06 4.72
C GLU A 326 -20.66 25.64 5.30
N ASN A 327 -19.45 25.33 5.79
CA ASN A 327 -19.14 24.09 6.49
C ASN A 327 -19.76 24.01 7.90
N GLN A 328 -20.33 25.09 8.42
CA GLN A 328 -20.98 25.10 9.74
C GLN A 328 -22.50 24.83 9.66
N HIS A 329 -23.14 25.00 8.50
CA HIS A 329 -24.61 24.92 8.37
C HIS A 329 -25.08 23.86 7.35
N GLY A 330 -24.17 23.28 6.55
CA GLY A 330 -24.47 22.22 5.59
C GLY A 330 -24.33 20.81 6.15
N ARG A 331 -25.23 19.91 5.75
CA ARG A 331 -25.08 18.45 5.94
C ARG A 331 -23.87 17.84 5.22
N GLN A 332 -23.16 18.62 4.40
CA GLN A 332 -22.03 18.16 3.61
C GLN A 332 -20.74 18.43 4.38
N LYS A 333 -20.21 17.36 4.98
CA LYS A 333 -18.98 17.38 5.78
C LYS A 333 -17.71 17.50 4.91
N PHE A 334 -17.83 17.22 3.61
CA PHE A 334 -16.72 17.16 2.65
C PHE A 334 -16.96 18.08 1.46
N ASN A 335 -15.89 18.66 0.93
CA ASN A 335 -15.95 19.48 -0.28
C ASN A 335 -16.22 18.59 -1.50
N ALA A 336 -17.01 19.06 -2.47
CA ALA A 336 -17.29 18.32 -3.70
C ALA A 336 -16.37 18.73 -4.83
N ILE A 337 -15.98 17.78 -5.69
CA ILE A 337 -15.26 18.08 -6.93
C ILE A 337 -16.19 18.77 -7.93
N VAL A 338 -15.69 19.85 -8.51
CA VAL A 338 -16.46 20.71 -9.41
C VAL A 338 -16.07 20.43 -10.87
N ARG A 339 -14.77 20.25 -11.11
CA ARG A 339 -14.21 20.01 -12.44
C ARG A 339 -13.10 18.97 -12.36
N PHE A 340 -13.00 18.12 -13.37
CA PHE A 340 -11.86 17.24 -13.60
C PHE A 340 -10.93 17.93 -14.60
N ASP A 341 -9.64 17.99 -14.31
CA ASP A 341 -8.62 18.56 -15.19
C ASP A 341 -7.83 17.44 -15.89
N ALA A 342 -7.51 16.37 -15.16
CA ALA A 342 -6.90 15.16 -15.72
C ALA A 342 -7.34 13.91 -14.95
N ILE A 343 -7.43 12.78 -15.64
CA ILE A 343 -7.67 11.47 -15.03
C ILE A 343 -6.53 10.59 -15.53
N ASN A 344 -5.74 9.96 -14.66
CA ASN A 344 -4.54 9.20 -14.98
C ASN A 344 -3.63 9.90 -16.02
N GLY A 345 -3.42 11.21 -15.87
CA GLY A 345 -2.56 12.02 -16.76
C GLY A 345 -3.12 12.32 -18.16
N GLN A 346 -4.36 11.94 -18.48
CA GLN A 346 -5.00 12.31 -19.76
C GLN A 346 -6.22 13.20 -19.53
N SER A 347 -6.62 13.91 -20.59
CA SER A 347 -7.78 14.81 -20.59
C SER A 347 -9.07 14.04 -20.28
N PRO A 348 -9.98 14.60 -19.46
CA PRO A 348 -11.26 13.97 -19.12
C PRO A 348 -12.23 13.87 -20.29
N GLU A 349 -12.02 14.64 -21.37
CA GLU A 349 -12.91 14.69 -22.54
C GLU A 349 -12.58 13.61 -23.59
N GLU A 350 -11.42 12.95 -23.47
CA GLU A 350 -11.06 11.89 -24.40
C GLU A 350 -11.93 10.63 -24.16
N PRO A 351 -12.61 10.11 -25.21
CA PRO A 351 -13.37 8.87 -25.09
C PRO A 351 -12.41 7.71 -24.91
N ARG A 352 -12.12 7.39 -23.65
CA ARG A 352 -11.30 6.24 -23.30
C ARG A 352 -12.06 4.96 -23.59
N GLN A 353 -11.78 4.35 -24.73
CA GLN A 353 -11.95 2.90 -24.90
C GLN A 353 -10.87 2.20 -24.05
N ARG A 354 -10.95 2.37 -22.73
CA ARG A 354 -10.05 1.70 -21.79
C ARG A 354 -10.58 0.28 -21.56
N PRO A 355 -9.82 -0.76 -21.92
CA PRO A 355 -10.23 -2.13 -21.65
C PRO A 355 -10.40 -2.35 -20.14
N ASP A 356 -11.28 -3.27 -19.76
CA ASP A 356 -11.35 -3.71 -18.38
C ASP A 356 -10.17 -4.65 -18.09
N PHE A 357 -9.46 -4.43 -16.99
CA PHE A 357 -8.34 -5.29 -16.58
C PHE A 357 -8.70 -6.79 -16.54
N ASP A 358 -9.92 -7.10 -16.12
CA ASP A 358 -10.40 -8.49 -16.03
C ASP A 358 -10.74 -9.09 -17.41
N SER A 359 -10.90 -8.26 -18.46
CA SER A 359 -11.14 -8.69 -19.85
C SER A 359 -9.86 -8.94 -20.65
N LEU A 360 -8.72 -8.48 -20.15
CA LEU A 360 -7.43 -8.57 -20.82
C LEU A 360 -6.89 -10.02 -20.82
N THR A 361 -6.35 -10.45 -21.97
CA THR A 361 -5.77 -11.80 -22.12
C THR A 361 -4.49 -11.92 -21.29
N ALA A 362 -4.47 -12.90 -20.38
CA ALA A 362 -3.31 -13.19 -19.54
C ALA A 362 -2.29 -14.09 -20.25
N LEU A 363 -1.02 -13.70 -20.23
CA LEU A 363 0.12 -14.46 -20.75
C LEU A 363 1.08 -14.83 -19.63
N TYR A 364 1.98 -15.79 -19.92
CA TYR A 364 3.16 -16.00 -19.09
C TYR A 364 4.12 -14.80 -19.22
N PRO A 365 4.95 -14.54 -18.20
CA PRO A 365 6.04 -13.57 -18.31
C PRO A 365 6.98 -13.95 -19.45
N GLN A 366 7.24 -13.02 -20.36
CA GLN A 366 8.14 -13.21 -21.51
C GLN A 366 9.38 -12.33 -21.44
N GLU A 367 9.27 -11.19 -20.75
CA GLU A 367 10.38 -10.26 -20.54
C GLU A 367 10.86 -10.35 -19.10
N ARG A 368 12.17 -10.47 -18.91
CA ARG A 368 12.81 -10.62 -17.60
C ARG A 368 13.11 -9.25 -16.98
N LEU A 369 12.72 -9.07 -15.72
CA LEU A 369 13.17 -7.98 -14.87
C LEU A 369 14.53 -8.34 -14.27
N ARG A 370 15.62 -7.80 -14.84
CA ARG A 370 16.98 -8.06 -14.37
C ARG A 370 17.23 -7.36 -13.04
N LEU A 371 17.71 -8.11 -12.05
CA LEU A 371 17.96 -7.60 -10.70
C LEU A 371 19.45 -7.33 -10.42
N GLU A 372 20.35 -7.98 -11.16
CA GLU A 372 21.79 -7.77 -11.07
C GLU A 372 22.12 -6.29 -11.34
N THR A 373 22.87 -5.69 -10.41
CA THR A 373 23.24 -4.27 -10.47
C THR A 373 24.72 -4.04 -10.25
N SER A 374 25.26 -4.53 -9.13
CA SER A 374 26.68 -4.43 -8.78
C SER A 374 27.15 -5.71 -8.09
N GLU A 375 28.47 -5.92 -8.09
CA GLU A 375 29.07 -7.18 -7.63
C GLU A 375 28.81 -7.49 -6.15
N ASP A 376 28.62 -6.47 -5.32
CA ASP A 376 28.29 -6.53 -3.89
C ASP A 376 26.85 -6.98 -3.62
N ARG A 377 25.94 -6.84 -4.60
CA ARG A 377 24.51 -7.17 -4.45
C ARG A 377 24.24 -8.64 -4.74
N VAL A 378 24.86 -9.50 -3.95
CA VAL A 378 24.82 -10.96 -4.13
C VAL A 378 23.40 -11.54 -4.10
N ALA A 379 22.46 -10.98 -3.31
CA ALA A 379 21.09 -11.49 -3.28
C ALA A 379 20.38 -11.33 -4.62
N THR A 380 20.47 -10.13 -5.22
CA THR A 380 19.88 -9.86 -6.53
C THR A 380 20.47 -10.76 -7.62
N ARG A 381 21.79 -10.98 -7.57
CA ARG A 381 22.50 -11.90 -8.48
C ARG A 381 22.01 -13.34 -8.35
N LEU A 382 21.84 -13.84 -7.13
CA LEU A 382 21.31 -15.19 -6.89
C LEU A 382 19.85 -15.33 -7.30
N MET A 383 19.02 -14.31 -7.03
CA MET A 383 17.62 -14.30 -7.46
C MET A 383 17.51 -14.37 -8.98
N ASP A 384 18.34 -13.60 -9.68
CA ASP A 384 18.40 -13.63 -11.14
C ASP A 384 18.73 -15.02 -11.72
N LEU A 385 19.52 -15.82 -11.00
CA LEU A 385 19.94 -17.15 -11.44
C LEU A 385 18.94 -18.26 -11.06
N PHE A 386 18.37 -18.20 -9.85
CA PHE A 386 17.62 -19.32 -9.27
C PHE A 386 16.14 -19.05 -9.03
N ALA A 387 15.70 -17.79 -9.15
CA ALA A 387 14.30 -17.40 -9.07
C ALA A 387 14.05 -16.17 -9.98
N PRO A 388 14.28 -16.29 -11.30
CA PRO A 388 14.20 -15.15 -12.22
C PRO A 388 12.80 -14.53 -12.21
N ILE A 389 12.75 -13.21 -12.20
CA ILE A 389 11.49 -12.46 -12.16
C ILE A 389 11.22 -11.90 -13.56
N GLY A 390 9.99 -12.06 -14.04
CA GLY A 390 9.54 -11.49 -15.29
C GLY A 390 8.42 -10.49 -15.08
N LYS A 391 8.18 -9.67 -16.12
CA LYS A 391 7.03 -8.80 -16.23
C LYS A 391 5.75 -9.63 -16.20
N GLY A 392 4.94 -9.47 -15.16
CA GLY A 392 3.74 -10.28 -14.90
C GLY A 392 3.94 -11.45 -13.92
N THR A 393 5.08 -11.53 -13.24
CA THR A 393 5.35 -12.60 -12.26
C THR A 393 4.46 -12.46 -11.01
N ARG A 394 3.98 -13.60 -10.53
CA ARG A 394 3.32 -13.80 -9.22
C ARG A 394 4.29 -14.51 -8.30
N GLY A 395 5.14 -13.74 -7.63
CA GLY A 395 6.22 -14.24 -6.80
C GLY A 395 5.86 -14.27 -5.32
N LEU A 396 6.24 -15.35 -4.64
CA LEU A 396 6.13 -15.48 -3.20
C LEU A 396 7.52 -15.60 -2.58
N ILE A 397 7.87 -14.68 -1.68
CA ILE A 397 9.08 -14.75 -0.87
C ILE A 397 8.72 -15.40 0.46
N VAL A 398 8.96 -16.70 0.55
CA VAL A 398 8.63 -17.52 1.70
C VAL A 398 9.77 -17.45 2.71
N ALA A 399 9.54 -16.75 3.81
CA ALA A 399 10.60 -16.35 4.72
C ALA A 399 10.22 -16.59 6.19
N PRO A 400 11.08 -17.22 7.00
CA PRO A 400 10.88 -17.24 8.43
C PRO A 400 11.22 -15.87 9.06
N PRO A 401 10.74 -15.59 10.28
CA PRO A 401 11.12 -14.37 11.01
C PRO A 401 12.65 -14.23 11.09
N LYS A 402 13.14 -12.99 10.94
CA LYS A 402 14.58 -12.64 11.03
C LYS A 402 15.50 -13.27 9.97
N SER A 403 14.95 -13.80 8.88
CA SER A 403 15.74 -14.35 7.76
C SER A 403 16.26 -13.29 6.77
N GLY A 404 15.88 -12.02 6.94
CA GLY A 404 16.26 -10.93 6.05
C GLY A 404 15.24 -10.62 4.95
N LYS A 405 13.95 -10.93 5.14
CA LYS A 405 12.86 -10.64 4.18
C LYS A 405 12.91 -9.18 3.66
N SER A 406 12.99 -8.21 4.58
CA SER A 406 12.88 -6.79 4.26
C SER A 406 14.11 -6.31 3.48
N ILE A 407 15.29 -6.86 3.79
CA ILE A 407 16.54 -6.57 3.06
C ILE A 407 16.46 -7.10 1.62
N VAL A 408 15.92 -8.31 1.43
CA VAL A 408 15.73 -8.87 0.08
C VAL A 408 14.74 -8.00 -0.71
N LEU A 409 13.62 -7.61 -0.09
CA LEU A 409 12.60 -6.77 -0.75
C LEU A 409 13.15 -5.39 -1.12
N GLU A 410 13.91 -4.74 -0.22
CA GLU A 410 14.60 -3.47 -0.48
C GLU A 410 15.58 -3.59 -1.64
N GLN A 411 16.37 -4.67 -1.70
CA GLN A 411 17.32 -4.88 -2.79
C GLN A 411 16.62 -5.11 -4.13
N VAL A 412 15.48 -5.80 -4.14
CA VAL A 412 14.66 -5.95 -5.34
C VAL A 412 14.11 -4.59 -5.78
N ALA A 413 13.57 -3.79 -4.85
CA ALA A 413 13.06 -2.45 -5.13
C ALA A 413 14.12 -1.55 -5.76
N ALA A 414 15.31 -1.48 -5.15
CA ALA A 414 16.43 -0.69 -5.65
C ALA A 414 16.93 -1.18 -7.01
N ALA A 415 16.93 -2.50 -7.25
CA ALA A 415 17.33 -3.07 -8.53
C ALA A 415 16.32 -2.75 -9.64
N VAL A 416 15.02 -2.88 -9.37
CA VAL A 416 13.97 -2.52 -10.34
C VAL A 416 14.03 -1.04 -10.69
N ALA A 417 14.13 -0.16 -9.69
CA ALA A 417 14.23 1.29 -9.93
C ALA A 417 15.47 1.67 -10.78
N LYS A 418 16.60 0.96 -10.59
CA LYS A 418 17.84 1.21 -11.33
C LYS A 418 17.82 0.62 -12.76
N ASN A 419 17.35 -0.62 -12.92
CA ASN A 419 17.46 -1.37 -14.17
C ASN A 419 16.23 -1.22 -15.08
N SER A 420 15.10 -0.79 -14.54
CA SER A 420 13.82 -0.68 -15.25
C SER A 420 13.08 0.58 -14.80
N PRO A 421 13.60 1.79 -15.12
CA PRO A 421 13.00 3.05 -14.68
C PRO A 421 11.60 3.30 -15.26
N ASP A 422 11.27 2.66 -16.39
CA ASP A 422 9.93 2.77 -17.02
C ASP A 422 8.84 2.00 -16.25
N VAL A 423 9.23 1.15 -15.30
CA VAL A 423 8.31 0.33 -14.49
C VAL A 423 7.84 1.13 -13.29
N HIS A 424 6.52 1.22 -13.10
CA HIS A 424 5.94 1.86 -11.91
C HIS A 424 6.11 0.96 -10.69
N LEU A 425 7.00 1.33 -9.79
CA LEU A 425 7.29 0.60 -8.56
C LEU A 425 6.37 1.05 -7.42
N MET A 426 5.57 0.13 -6.91
CA MET A 426 4.71 0.31 -5.73
C MET A 426 5.16 -0.63 -4.61
N VAL A 427 5.29 -0.11 -3.39
CA VAL A 427 5.58 -0.90 -2.19
C VAL A 427 4.38 -0.79 -1.27
N VAL A 428 3.75 -1.92 -0.95
CA VAL A 428 2.57 -2.00 -0.09
C VAL A 428 2.96 -2.69 1.21
N LEU A 429 2.98 -1.94 2.30
CA LEU A 429 3.36 -2.43 3.64
C LEU A 429 2.10 -2.59 4.49
N ILE A 430 1.84 -3.80 4.98
CA ILE A 430 0.63 -4.15 5.74
C ILE A 430 1.03 -4.76 7.09
N ASP A 431 0.46 -4.21 8.17
CA ASP A 431 0.70 -4.68 9.55
C ASP A 431 2.19 -4.65 9.94
N GLU A 432 2.93 -3.69 9.37
CA GLU A 432 4.38 -3.52 9.56
C GLU A 432 4.68 -2.36 10.50
N ARG A 433 5.89 -2.35 11.07
CA ARG A 433 6.27 -1.36 12.08
C ARG A 433 6.51 0.04 11.50
N PRO A 434 6.11 1.13 12.20
CA PRO A 434 6.31 2.50 11.72
C PRO A 434 7.77 2.84 11.36
N GLU A 435 8.74 2.30 12.10
CA GLU A 435 10.16 2.49 11.81
C GLU A 435 10.60 1.81 10.51
N GLU A 436 10.05 0.63 10.19
CA GLU A 436 10.32 -0.09 8.95
C GLU A 436 9.66 0.62 7.76
N VAL A 437 8.44 1.13 7.94
CA VAL A 437 7.75 1.97 6.94
C VAL A 437 8.57 3.22 6.62
N THR A 438 9.03 3.93 7.65
CA THR A 438 9.82 5.15 7.48
C THR A 438 11.14 4.86 6.76
N HIS A 439 11.79 3.74 7.08
CA HIS A 439 13.02 3.31 6.41
C HIS A 439 12.77 3.02 4.92
N MET A 440 11.72 2.28 4.58
CA MET A 440 11.35 1.97 3.20
C MET A 440 11.02 3.24 2.40
N GLN A 441 10.26 4.17 2.98
CA GLN A 441 9.91 5.46 2.36
C GLN A 441 11.12 6.33 2.03
N ARG A 442 12.20 6.26 2.83
CA ARG A 442 13.41 7.05 2.61
C ARG A 442 14.40 6.38 1.66
N THR A 443 14.30 5.06 1.51
CA THR A 443 15.30 4.26 0.80
C THR A 443 14.84 3.90 -0.61
N ILE A 444 13.56 3.60 -0.79
CA ILE A 444 13.01 3.13 -2.07
C ILE A 444 12.58 4.33 -2.91
N GLN A 445 13.06 4.36 -4.16
CA GLN A 445 12.59 5.29 -5.18
C GLN A 445 11.36 4.70 -5.85
N GLY A 446 10.18 5.01 -5.31
CA GLY A 446 8.91 4.50 -5.80
C GLY A 446 7.77 4.93 -4.89
N GLU A 447 6.57 4.50 -5.25
CA GLU A 447 5.35 4.79 -4.49
C GLU A 447 5.26 3.87 -3.27
N VAL A 448 5.42 4.40 -2.05
CA VAL A 448 5.32 3.61 -0.82
C VAL A 448 3.97 3.85 -0.14
N VAL A 449 3.16 2.81 -0.10
CA VAL A 449 1.84 2.76 0.51
C VAL A 449 1.92 1.90 1.77
N ALA A 450 1.47 2.41 2.92
CA ALA A 450 1.59 1.68 4.17
C ALA A 450 0.34 1.78 5.04
N ALA A 451 0.00 0.66 5.67
CA ALA A 451 -0.92 0.58 6.81
C ALA A 451 -0.17 -0.11 7.97
N THR A 452 0.22 0.68 8.97
CA THR A 452 0.98 0.19 10.12
C THR A 452 0.13 -0.74 11.00
N PHE A 453 0.79 -1.51 11.86
CA PHE A 453 0.11 -2.44 12.78
C PHE A 453 -0.82 -1.76 13.81
N ASP A 454 -0.66 -0.46 14.05
CA ASP A 454 -1.51 0.31 14.97
C ASP A 454 -2.91 0.58 14.40
N LEU A 455 -3.09 0.40 13.09
CA LEU A 455 -4.37 0.64 12.42
C LEU A 455 -5.30 -0.57 12.51
N PRO A 456 -6.63 -0.36 12.56
CA PRO A 456 -7.62 -1.43 12.47
C PRO A 456 -7.49 -2.28 11.21
N ALA A 457 -7.94 -3.54 11.29
CA ALA A 457 -7.92 -4.48 10.15
C ALA A 457 -8.72 -3.97 8.94
N ASP A 458 -9.81 -3.23 9.16
CA ASP A 458 -10.61 -2.63 8.08
C ASP A 458 -9.80 -1.59 7.29
N ASP A 459 -8.97 -0.80 7.96
CA ASP A 459 -8.10 0.19 7.32
C ASP A 459 -6.97 -0.51 6.54
N GLN A 460 -6.38 -1.55 7.12
CA GLN A 460 -5.36 -2.37 6.45
C GLN A 460 -5.89 -3.00 5.15
N THR A 461 -7.10 -3.56 5.17
CA THR A 461 -7.73 -4.14 3.97
C THR A 461 -8.09 -3.07 2.94
N THR A 462 -8.63 -1.92 3.38
CA THR A 462 -8.98 -0.80 2.49
C THR A 462 -7.77 -0.28 1.71
N VAL A 463 -6.62 -0.10 2.38
CA VAL A 463 -5.39 0.36 1.75
C VAL A 463 -4.90 -0.63 0.69
N ALA A 464 -4.90 -1.93 1.01
CA ALA A 464 -4.49 -2.97 0.06
C ALA A 464 -5.41 -3.01 -1.17
N GLU A 465 -6.72 -2.89 -0.98
CA GLU A 465 -7.70 -2.88 -2.08
C GLU A 465 -7.54 -1.67 -2.99
N LEU A 466 -7.32 -0.48 -2.42
CA LEU A 466 -7.14 0.71 -3.23
C LEU A 466 -5.78 0.68 -3.97
N ALA A 467 -4.73 0.17 -3.34
CA ALA A 467 -3.41 0.00 -3.96
C ALA A 467 -3.44 -0.95 -5.17
N ILE A 468 -4.12 -2.10 -5.06
CA ILE A 468 -4.19 -3.02 -6.20
C ILE A 468 -5.07 -2.49 -7.33
N GLU A 469 -6.17 -1.79 -7.01
CA GLU A 469 -7.00 -1.16 -8.02
C GLU A 469 -6.24 -0.07 -8.76
N ARG A 470 -5.40 0.72 -8.05
CA ARG A 470 -4.49 1.69 -8.66
C ARG A 470 -3.51 1.03 -9.63
N ALA A 471 -2.88 -0.07 -9.22
CA ALA A 471 -1.97 -0.83 -10.07
C ALA A 471 -2.68 -1.35 -11.34
N LYS A 472 -3.91 -1.85 -11.23
CA LYS A 472 -4.70 -2.29 -12.40
C LYS A 472 -5.00 -1.14 -13.35
N ARG A 473 -5.32 0.06 -12.84
CA ARG A 473 -5.58 1.24 -13.70
C ARG A 473 -4.35 1.62 -14.52
N LEU A 474 -3.15 1.52 -13.94
CA LEU A 474 -1.89 1.77 -14.64
C LEU A 474 -1.64 0.72 -15.74
N VAL A 475 -1.91 -0.56 -15.48
CA VAL A 475 -1.76 -1.62 -16.49
C VAL A 475 -2.77 -1.49 -17.64
N GLU A 476 -4.00 -1.04 -17.35
CA GLU A 476 -5.00 -0.72 -18.38
C GLU A 476 -4.54 0.42 -19.32
N LEU A 477 -3.57 1.25 -18.90
CA LEU A 477 -2.97 2.31 -19.71
C LEU A 477 -1.70 1.86 -20.45
N GLY A 478 -1.30 0.60 -20.29
CA GLY A 478 -0.11 0.04 -20.93
C GLY A 478 1.17 0.09 -20.10
N HIS A 479 1.11 0.53 -18.84
CA HIS A 479 2.30 0.59 -17.98
C HIS A 479 2.63 -0.78 -17.36
N ASP A 480 3.92 -1.05 -17.22
CA ASP A 480 4.43 -2.14 -16.40
C ASP A 480 4.45 -1.70 -14.94
N VAL A 481 3.85 -2.49 -14.06
CA VAL A 481 3.73 -2.19 -12.63
C VAL A 481 4.32 -3.33 -11.81
N VAL A 482 5.18 -2.99 -10.85
CA VAL A 482 5.71 -3.94 -9.85
C VAL A 482 5.17 -3.55 -8.49
N VAL A 483 4.43 -4.46 -7.86
CA VAL A 483 3.90 -4.31 -6.50
C VAL A 483 4.69 -5.21 -5.55
N LEU A 484 5.41 -4.62 -4.62
CA LEU A 484 6.11 -5.31 -3.53
C LEU A 484 5.23 -5.30 -2.29
N LEU A 485 4.62 -6.44 -1.95
CA LEU A 485 3.73 -6.58 -0.80
C LEU A 485 4.47 -7.19 0.39
N ASP A 486 4.59 -6.45 1.49
CA ASP A 486 5.13 -6.94 2.76
C ASP A 486 4.06 -6.83 3.87
N GLY A 487 3.31 -7.88 4.23
CA GLY A 487 3.30 -9.24 3.71
C GLY A 487 1.90 -9.81 3.51
N VAL A 488 1.79 -10.83 2.66
CA VAL A 488 0.49 -11.44 2.29
C VAL A 488 -0.14 -12.18 3.47
N THR A 489 0.69 -12.74 4.36
CA THR A 489 0.22 -13.41 5.58
C THR A 489 -0.51 -12.44 6.50
N GLN A 490 0.05 -11.23 6.66
CA GLN A 490 -0.54 -10.14 7.43
C GLN A 490 -1.85 -9.67 6.82
N LEU A 491 -1.88 -9.49 5.49
CA LEU A 491 -3.10 -9.13 4.77
C LEU A 491 -4.21 -10.19 4.96
N CYS A 492 -3.89 -11.48 4.88
CA CYS A 492 -4.84 -12.54 5.18
C CYS A 492 -5.37 -12.48 6.62
N ARG A 493 -4.51 -12.17 7.60
CA ARG A 493 -4.95 -11.97 8.99
C ARG A 493 -5.90 -10.79 9.11
N ALA A 494 -5.60 -9.67 8.45
CA ALA A 494 -6.48 -8.50 8.42
C ALA A 494 -7.86 -8.85 7.87
N TYR A 495 -7.94 -9.53 6.71
CA TYR A 495 -9.22 -10.00 6.16
C TYR A 495 -9.95 -10.99 7.08
N ASN A 496 -9.22 -11.87 7.77
CA ASN A 496 -9.84 -12.83 8.70
C ASN A 496 -10.42 -12.15 9.94
N LEU A 497 -9.92 -10.97 10.32
CA LEU A 497 -10.43 -10.18 11.44
C LEU A 497 -11.56 -9.23 11.01
N ALA A 498 -11.48 -8.66 9.80
CA ALA A 498 -12.45 -7.72 9.25
C ALA A 498 -13.72 -8.40 8.71
N ALA A 499 -13.60 -9.59 8.10
CA ALA A 499 -14.71 -10.24 7.44
C ALA A 499 -15.70 -10.88 8.45
N PRO A 500 -17.01 -10.81 8.17
CA PRO A 500 -17.99 -11.56 8.95
C PRO A 500 -17.77 -13.07 8.78
N ALA A 501 -17.91 -13.83 9.88
CA ALA A 501 -17.69 -15.27 9.87
C ALA A 501 -18.65 -15.99 8.90
N SER A 502 -18.10 -16.76 7.97
CA SER A 502 -18.85 -17.56 7.00
C SER A 502 -19.35 -18.88 7.56
N GLY A 503 -18.81 -19.29 8.72
CA GLY A 503 -19.07 -20.59 9.35
C GLY A 503 -18.25 -21.75 8.77
N ARG A 504 -17.42 -21.51 7.74
CA ARG A 504 -16.48 -22.50 7.18
C ARG A 504 -15.05 -22.16 7.61
N ILE A 505 -14.65 -22.70 8.74
CA ILE A 505 -13.34 -22.47 9.34
C ILE A 505 -12.40 -23.60 8.92
N LEU A 506 -11.28 -23.23 8.30
CA LEU A 506 -10.19 -24.12 7.93
C LEU A 506 -9.32 -24.46 9.16
N PRO A 507 -8.51 -25.53 9.09
CA PRO A 507 -7.51 -25.81 10.13
C PRO A 507 -6.68 -24.56 10.45
N GLY A 508 -6.41 -24.32 11.74
CA GLY A 508 -5.70 -23.11 12.16
C GLY A 508 -6.59 -21.87 12.33
N GLY A 509 -7.92 -21.98 12.24
CA GLY A 509 -8.84 -20.90 12.61
C GLY A 509 -9.02 -19.81 11.54
N VAL A 510 -8.69 -20.13 10.29
CA VAL A 510 -8.83 -19.22 9.15
C VAL A 510 -10.20 -19.44 8.51
N ASP A 511 -10.98 -18.39 8.33
CA ASP A 511 -12.22 -18.45 7.58
C ASP A 511 -11.93 -18.57 6.07
N ALA A 512 -12.56 -19.53 5.39
CA ALA A 512 -12.33 -19.74 3.96
C ALA A 512 -12.70 -18.52 3.10
N SER A 513 -13.69 -17.72 3.54
CA SER A 513 -14.11 -16.51 2.82
C SER A 513 -13.05 -15.39 2.88
N ALA A 514 -12.30 -15.30 3.98
CA ALA A 514 -11.25 -14.29 4.18
C ALA A 514 -10.06 -14.45 3.22
N LEU A 515 -9.83 -15.66 2.70
CA LEU A 515 -8.76 -15.93 1.73
C LEU A 515 -9.11 -15.51 0.31
N THR A 516 -10.39 -15.36 -0.02
CA THR A 516 -10.85 -15.12 -1.40
C THR A 516 -10.39 -13.76 -1.93
N PRO A 517 -10.55 -12.63 -1.21
CA PRO A 517 -10.05 -11.32 -1.64
C PRO A 517 -8.54 -11.32 -1.87
N VAL A 518 -7.77 -11.95 -0.97
CA VAL A 518 -6.31 -11.97 -1.06
C VAL A 518 -5.82 -12.87 -2.20
N ARG A 519 -6.49 -14.00 -2.45
CA ARG A 519 -6.23 -14.81 -3.66
C ARG A 519 -6.53 -14.03 -4.94
N ARG A 520 -7.58 -13.21 -4.96
CA ARG A 520 -7.87 -12.33 -6.10
C ARG A 520 -6.84 -11.22 -6.25
N PHE A 521 -6.40 -10.62 -5.14
CA PHE A 521 -5.30 -9.64 -5.10
C PHE A 521 -4.05 -10.25 -5.73
N PHE A 522 -3.57 -11.38 -5.20
CA PHE A 522 -2.33 -12.00 -5.65
C PHE A 522 -2.45 -12.60 -7.07
N GLY A 523 -3.61 -13.17 -7.40
CA GLY A 523 -3.93 -13.70 -8.71
C GLY A 523 -4.13 -12.65 -9.79
N SER A 524 -4.21 -11.36 -9.44
CA SER A 524 -4.30 -10.29 -10.42
C SER A 524 -3.00 -10.07 -11.19
N ALA A 525 -1.85 -10.42 -10.61
CA ALA A 525 -0.58 -10.32 -11.33
C ALA A 525 -0.55 -11.26 -12.54
N LYS A 526 -0.24 -10.68 -13.69
CA LYS A 526 -0.24 -11.33 -15.00
C LYS A 526 0.51 -10.45 -15.99
N ASN A 527 1.11 -11.06 -17.00
CA ASN A 527 1.50 -10.35 -18.21
C ASN A 527 0.24 -10.20 -19.09
N VAL A 528 0.05 -9.07 -19.76
CA VAL A 528 -1.12 -8.83 -20.59
C VAL A 528 -0.74 -8.71 -22.06
N GLU A 529 -1.52 -9.34 -22.92
CA GLU A 529 -1.40 -9.17 -24.37
C GLU A 529 -1.87 -7.77 -24.81
N ASN A 530 -1.04 -7.03 -25.55
CA ASN A 530 -1.32 -5.66 -26.02
C ASN A 530 -1.61 -4.65 -24.88
N GLY A 531 -1.02 -4.88 -23.71
CA GLY A 531 -1.09 -3.98 -22.56
C GLY A 531 0.24 -3.97 -21.80
N GLY A 532 0.22 -3.44 -20.58
CA GLY A 532 1.36 -3.53 -19.67
C GLY A 532 1.40 -4.86 -18.93
N SER A 533 2.14 -4.92 -17.83
CA SER A 533 2.19 -6.10 -16.96
C SER A 533 1.98 -5.74 -15.51
N LEU A 534 1.31 -6.63 -14.75
CA LEU A 534 1.21 -6.52 -13.31
C LEU A 534 2.08 -7.59 -12.66
N THR A 535 3.17 -7.20 -12.04
CA THR A 535 4.06 -8.07 -11.27
C THR A 535 3.77 -7.88 -9.79
N ILE A 536 3.53 -8.96 -9.04
CA ILE A 536 3.35 -8.90 -7.58
C ILE A 536 4.37 -9.82 -6.94
N LEU A 537 5.20 -9.27 -6.06
CA LEU A 537 6.10 -10.02 -5.20
C LEU A 537 5.63 -9.83 -3.77
N ALA A 538 5.18 -10.90 -3.14
CA ALA A 538 4.64 -10.84 -1.80
C ALA A 538 5.48 -11.65 -0.81
N THR A 539 5.71 -11.14 0.39
CA THR A 539 6.34 -11.92 1.47
C THR A 539 5.30 -12.79 2.17
N ALA A 540 5.68 -14.03 2.49
CA ALA A 540 4.88 -14.96 3.27
C ALA A 540 5.68 -15.53 4.43
N MET A 541 5.09 -15.50 5.61
CA MET A 541 5.73 -15.96 6.84
C MET A 541 5.63 -17.48 6.98
N ILE A 542 6.73 -18.11 7.39
CA ILE A 542 6.79 -19.55 7.72
C ILE A 542 7.57 -19.84 9.00
N GLY A 543 7.37 -21.04 9.58
CA GLY A 543 8.20 -21.50 10.70
C GLY A 543 8.03 -20.69 11.99
N THR A 544 6.87 -20.04 12.16
CA THR A 544 6.45 -19.37 13.39
C THR A 544 5.84 -20.34 14.40
N GLY A 545 5.45 -21.54 13.96
CA GLY A 545 4.68 -22.51 14.75
C GLY A 545 3.18 -22.24 14.77
N SER A 546 2.71 -21.25 14.00
CA SER A 546 1.29 -20.92 13.86
C SER A 546 0.64 -21.77 12.75
N LYS A 547 -0.29 -22.65 13.14
CA LYS A 547 -1.10 -23.42 12.18
C LYS A 547 -1.91 -22.51 11.25
N THR A 548 -2.27 -21.31 11.70
CA THR A 548 -2.97 -20.31 10.89
C THR A 548 -2.12 -19.90 9.69
N GLU A 549 -0.83 -19.63 9.92
CA GLU A 549 0.09 -19.20 8.86
C GLU A 549 0.41 -20.35 7.90
N ASP A 550 0.58 -21.57 8.40
CA ASP A 550 0.77 -22.76 7.57
C ASP A 550 -0.43 -22.97 6.62
N THR A 551 -1.66 -22.84 7.13
CA THR A 551 -2.88 -22.92 6.29
C THR A 551 -2.97 -21.79 5.27
N ILE A 552 -2.55 -20.56 5.65
CA ILE A 552 -2.49 -19.42 4.71
C ILE A 552 -1.50 -19.73 3.60
N LEU A 553 -0.29 -20.17 3.93
CA LEU A 553 0.74 -20.50 2.94
C LEU A 553 0.28 -21.62 2.00
N GLU A 554 -0.27 -22.70 2.54
CA GLU A 554 -0.82 -23.81 1.77
C GLU A 554 -1.92 -23.32 0.81
N SER A 555 -2.69 -22.32 1.22
CA SER A 555 -3.73 -21.71 0.39
C SER A 555 -3.20 -20.88 -0.78
N PHE A 556 -1.94 -20.44 -0.75
CA PHE A 556 -1.26 -19.77 -1.88
C PHE A 556 -0.38 -20.73 -2.69
N ALA A 557 -0.13 -21.94 -2.20
CA ALA A 557 0.57 -22.96 -2.95
C ALA A 557 -0.15 -23.21 -4.29
N GLY A 558 0.60 -23.15 -5.39
CA GLY A 558 0.06 -23.29 -6.74
C GLY A 558 -0.64 -22.04 -7.31
N THR A 559 -0.79 -20.96 -6.56
CA THR A 559 -1.30 -19.67 -7.08
C THR A 559 -0.16 -18.84 -7.69
N GLY A 560 1.01 -18.85 -7.04
CA GLY A 560 2.23 -18.20 -7.53
C GLY A 560 2.90 -18.98 -8.65
N ASN A 561 3.65 -18.27 -9.50
CA ASN A 561 4.52 -18.86 -10.52
C ASN A 561 6.01 -18.66 -10.23
N MET A 562 6.37 -17.95 -9.15
CA MET A 562 7.72 -17.88 -8.62
C MET A 562 7.66 -18.06 -7.10
N GLU A 563 8.63 -18.81 -6.56
CA GLU A 563 8.80 -19.00 -5.12
C GLU A 563 10.28 -18.84 -4.77
N LEU A 564 10.59 -17.89 -3.88
CA LEU A 564 11.91 -17.70 -3.29
C LEU A 564 11.83 -18.12 -1.82
N ARG A 565 12.57 -19.16 -1.43
CA ARG A 565 12.58 -19.61 -0.03
C ARG A 565 13.81 -19.09 0.71
N LEU A 566 13.58 -18.52 1.89
CA LEU A 566 14.64 -18.22 2.85
C LEU A 566 14.68 -19.28 3.95
N SER A 567 15.88 -19.66 4.39
CA SER A 567 16.09 -20.70 5.39
C SER A 567 16.46 -20.10 6.75
N ARG A 568 15.80 -20.59 7.81
CA ARG A 568 16.15 -20.26 9.20
C ARG A 568 17.53 -20.80 9.56
N ASP A 569 17.86 -22.03 9.15
CA ASP A 569 19.13 -22.68 9.49
C ASP A 569 20.35 -21.92 8.93
N ILE A 570 20.17 -21.29 7.77
CA ILE A 570 21.19 -20.45 7.12
C ILE A 570 21.28 -19.09 7.84
N ALA A 571 20.14 -18.46 8.14
CA ALA A 571 20.07 -17.18 8.82
C ALA A 571 20.63 -17.22 10.25
N ASP A 572 20.36 -18.29 11.00
CA ASP A 572 20.85 -18.48 12.38
C ASP A 572 22.39 -18.57 12.43
N LYS A 573 23.01 -19.03 11.35
CA LYS A 573 24.47 -19.06 11.17
C LYS A 573 25.04 -17.75 10.60
N ARG A 574 24.21 -16.73 10.42
CA ARG A 574 24.56 -15.40 9.89
C ARG A 574 25.13 -15.43 8.48
N VAL A 575 24.72 -16.39 7.65
CA VAL A 575 25.05 -16.41 6.23
C VAL A 575 23.91 -15.69 5.49
N PHE A 576 24.24 -14.56 4.84
CA PHE A 576 23.29 -13.77 4.06
C PHE A 576 23.78 -13.58 2.63
N PRO A 577 22.88 -13.61 1.62
CA PRO A 577 21.43 -13.81 1.72
C PRO A 577 21.05 -15.26 2.10
N ALA A 578 20.05 -15.43 2.97
CA ALA A 578 19.68 -16.75 3.50
C ALA A 578 18.81 -17.58 2.53
N ILE A 579 19.14 -17.57 1.23
CA ILE A 579 18.33 -18.18 0.17
C ILE A 579 18.58 -19.69 0.11
N ASP A 580 17.49 -20.46 0.12
CA ASP A 580 17.51 -21.88 -0.20
C ASP A 580 17.40 -22.08 -1.71
N ILE A 581 18.55 -22.28 -2.35
CA ILE A 581 18.67 -22.45 -3.81
C ILE A 581 17.90 -23.67 -4.30
N SER A 582 17.84 -24.75 -3.51
CA SER A 582 17.24 -26.01 -3.92
C SER A 582 15.71 -25.91 -3.99
N HIS A 583 15.11 -25.13 -3.08
CA HIS A 583 13.66 -24.95 -3.01
C HIS A 583 13.15 -23.68 -3.71
N SER A 584 14.03 -22.76 -4.12
CA SER A 584 13.64 -21.57 -4.87
C SER A 584 13.52 -21.87 -6.36
N GLN A 585 12.43 -21.44 -7.00
CA GLN A 585 12.12 -21.80 -8.39
C GLN A 585 11.20 -20.79 -9.07
N THR A 586 11.22 -20.77 -10.39
CA THR A 586 10.25 -20.06 -11.22
C THR A 586 9.69 -20.99 -12.29
N LEU A 587 8.36 -21.00 -12.45
CA LEU A 587 7.68 -21.79 -13.45
C LEU A 587 8.00 -21.24 -14.85
N ARG A 588 8.37 -22.14 -15.77
CA ARG A 588 8.82 -21.79 -17.12
C ARG A 588 10.00 -20.82 -17.14
N GLU A 589 10.96 -20.99 -16.22
CA GLU A 589 12.18 -20.16 -16.18
C GLU A 589 12.95 -20.14 -17.52
N GLU A 590 12.80 -21.16 -18.37
CA GLU A 590 13.36 -21.21 -19.72
C GLU A 590 12.82 -20.15 -20.69
N GLN A 591 11.69 -19.50 -20.37
CA GLN A 591 11.18 -18.36 -21.14
C GLN A 591 11.85 -17.04 -20.77
N LEU A 592 12.44 -16.97 -19.57
CA LEU A 592 13.10 -15.78 -19.03
C LEU A 592 14.62 -15.85 -19.13
N LEU A 593 15.17 -17.06 -19.19
CA LEU A 593 16.59 -17.34 -19.26
C LEU A 593 17.01 -17.73 -20.68
N THR A 594 18.23 -17.37 -21.05
CA THR A 594 18.85 -17.86 -22.28
C THR A 594 19.13 -19.37 -22.19
N PRO A 595 19.24 -20.10 -23.31
CA PRO A 595 19.52 -21.54 -23.28
C PRO A 595 20.80 -21.92 -22.50
N GLN A 596 21.82 -21.06 -22.55
CA GLN A 596 23.08 -21.26 -21.81
C GLN A 596 22.89 -21.05 -20.31
N GLU A 597 22.11 -20.05 -19.90
CA GLU A 597 21.73 -19.83 -18.51
C GLU A 597 20.96 -21.04 -17.95
N VAL A 598 19.97 -21.53 -18.69
CA VAL A 598 19.16 -22.71 -18.30
C VAL A 598 20.04 -23.95 -18.09
N GLU A 599 20.94 -24.24 -19.04
CA GLU A 599 21.82 -25.40 -18.91
C GLU A 599 22.71 -25.30 -17.66
N ALA A 600 23.27 -24.12 -17.41
CA ALA A 600 24.14 -23.88 -16.28
C ALA A 600 23.38 -23.93 -14.93
N THR A 601 22.23 -23.27 -14.82
CA THR A 601 21.43 -23.28 -13.58
C THR A 601 20.94 -24.68 -13.26
N TRP A 602 20.50 -25.46 -14.25
CA TRP A 602 20.11 -26.86 -14.07
C TRP A 602 21.30 -27.77 -13.72
N SER A 603 22.48 -27.50 -14.25
CA SER A 603 23.71 -28.19 -13.85
C SER A 603 24.01 -27.95 -12.36
N ILE A 604 23.92 -26.70 -11.91
CA ILE A 604 24.10 -26.34 -10.49
C ILE A 604 23.04 -27.03 -9.63
N ARG A 605 21.75 -26.91 -9.95
CA ARG A 605 20.66 -27.53 -9.17
C ARG A 605 20.86 -29.04 -9.01
N ARG A 606 21.24 -29.75 -10.08
CA ARG A 606 21.56 -31.18 -10.03
C ARG A 606 22.78 -31.47 -9.15
N GLY A 607 23.80 -30.63 -9.22
CA GLY A 607 25.00 -30.75 -8.38
C GLY A 607 24.77 -30.49 -6.89
N LEU A 608 23.72 -29.74 -6.55
CA LEU A 608 23.32 -29.41 -5.17
C LEU A 608 22.25 -30.35 -4.60
N THR A 609 21.63 -31.19 -5.43
CA THR A 609 20.54 -32.09 -5.01
C THR A 609 21.01 -33.07 -3.93
N GLY A 610 20.26 -33.17 -2.83
CA GLY A 610 20.57 -34.05 -1.70
C GLY A 610 21.72 -33.56 -0.80
N GLY A 611 22.32 -32.41 -1.11
CA GLY A 611 23.29 -31.75 -0.25
C GLY A 611 22.64 -30.96 0.88
N ASN A 612 23.43 -30.58 1.89
CA ASN A 612 22.99 -29.65 2.91
C ASN A 612 22.80 -28.25 2.29
N ALA A 613 21.65 -27.61 2.54
CA ALA A 613 21.31 -26.30 1.96
C ALA A 613 22.36 -25.21 2.28
N LEU A 614 22.91 -25.20 3.49
CA LEU A 614 23.94 -24.25 3.88
C LEU A 614 25.24 -24.45 3.09
N LEU A 615 25.77 -25.68 3.06
CA LEU A 615 27.01 -25.98 2.35
C LEU A 615 26.88 -25.72 0.85
N SER A 616 25.68 -25.98 0.32
CA SER A 616 25.32 -25.71 -1.07
C SER A 616 25.36 -24.21 -1.36
N LEU A 617 24.75 -23.39 -0.49
CA LEU A 617 24.79 -21.94 -0.61
C LEU A 617 26.22 -21.40 -0.46
N GLU A 618 26.99 -21.84 0.52
CA GLU A 618 28.38 -21.41 0.72
C GLU A 618 29.26 -21.70 -0.50
N ALA A 619 29.10 -22.87 -1.12
CA ALA A 619 29.83 -23.21 -2.34
C ALA A 619 29.48 -22.28 -3.51
N VAL A 620 28.20 -21.92 -3.65
CA VAL A 620 27.75 -20.97 -4.67
C VAL A 620 28.23 -19.56 -4.35
N LEU A 621 28.09 -19.10 -3.11
CA LEU A 621 28.53 -17.77 -2.66
C LEU A 621 30.03 -17.57 -2.87
N ALA A 622 30.86 -18.57 -2.52
CA ALA A 622 32.30 -18.52 -2.74
C ALA A 622 32.64 -18.34 -4.23
N ARG A 623 31.87 -18.97 -5.13
CA ARG A 623 32.06 -18.81 -6.56
C ARG A 623 31.54 -17.46 -7.08
N VAL A 624 30.36 -17.03 -6.64
CA VAL A 624 29.79 -15.72 -7.02
C VAL A 624 30.73 -14.59 -6.58
N ALA A 625 31.29 -14.66 -5.37
CA ALA A 625 32.24 -13.68 -4.84
C ALA A 625 33.56 -13.61 -5.64
N SER A 626 33.91 -14.67 -6.38
CA SER A 626 35.09 -14.67 -7.27
C SER A 626 34.84 -14.06 -8.65
N THR A 627 33.63 -13.55 -8.91
CA THR A 627 33.19 -13.05 -10.22
C THR A 627 32.46 -11.72 -10.08
N THR A 628 32.62 -10.83 -11.05
CA THR A 628 31.98 -9.51 -11.02
C THR A 628 30.55 -9.58 -11.54
N THR A 629 30.28 -10.42 -12.55
CA THR A 629 28.95 -10.54 -13.18
C THR A 629 28.41 -11.97 -13.19
N ASN A 630 27.09 -12.12 -13.36
CA ASN A 630 26.45 -13.41 -13.54
C ASN A 630 26.87 -14.10 -14.84
N ALA A 631 27.16 -13.34 -15.90
CA ALA A 631 27.70 -13.90 -17.13
C ALA A 631 29.05 -14.59 -16.92
N GLU A 632 29.96 -13.95 -16.17
CA GLU A 632 31.25 -14.54 -15.79
C GLU A 632 31.08 -15.75 -14.86
N PHE A 633 30.16 -15.67 -13.90
CA PHE A 633 29.80 -16.77 -13.03
C PHE A 633 29.39 -18.01 -13.83
N LEU A 634 28.45 -17.85 -14.76
CA LEU A 634 27.95 -18.94 -15.62
C LEU A 634 29.06 -19.53 -16.50
N ALA A 635 29.92 -18.68 -17.08
CA ALA A 635 31.07 -19.14 -17.84
C ALA A 635 32.06 -19.95 -16.97
N SER A 636 32.23 -19.58 -15.69
CA SER A 636 33.06 -20.32 -14.74
C SER A 636 32.47 -21.69 -14.40
N VAL A 637 31.14 -21.79 -14.30
CA VAL A 637 30.42 -23.03 -13.99
C VAL A 637 30.45 -23.99 -15.17
N ALA A 638 30.34 -23.47 -16.39
CA ALA A 638 30.48 -24.26 -17.62
C ALA A 638 31.87 -24.92 -17.72
N LYS A 639 32.92 -24.24 -17.26
CA LYS A 639 34.28 -24.78 -17.19
C LYS A 639 34.46 -25.76 -16.03
N GLN A 640 33.90 -25.46 -14.87
CA GLN A 640 34.02 -26.28 -13.66
C GLN A 640 32.69 -26.33 -12.91
N PRO A 641 31.97 -27.47 -12.96
CA PRO A 641 30.66 -27.57 -12.33
C PRO A 641 30.77 -27.52 -10.80
N ILE A 642 29.83 -26.81 -10.18
CA ILE A 642 29.70 -26.76 -8.72
C ILE A 642 29.06 -28.08 -8.26
N ARG A 643 29.63 -28.67 -7.21
CA ARG A 643 29.08 -29.87 -6.55
C ARG A 643 28.92 -29.58 -5.08
N ALA A 644 27.83 -30.05 -4.47
CA ALA A 644 27.70 -30.02 -3.02
C ALA A 644 28.86 -30.79 -2.38
N ALA A 645 29.42 -30.25 -1.30
CA ALA A 645 30.29 -31.03 -0.43
C ALA A 645 29.48 -32.21 0.11
N LYS A 646 29.97 -33.44 -0.11
CA LYS A 646 29.38 -34.61 0.56
C LYS A 646 29.58 -34.41 2.06
N ALA A 647 28.47 -34.46 2.80
CA ALA A 647 28.44 -34.37 4.25
C ALA A 647 29.30 -35.46 4.90
#